data_AF-A0A9R1BNY1-F1
#
_entry.id   AF-A0A9R1BNY1-F1
#
_cell.length_a   1.000
_cell.length_b   1.000
_cell.length_c   1.000
_cell.angle_alpha   90.00
_cell.angle_beta   90.00
_cell.angle_gamma   90.00
#
_symmetry.space_group_name_H-M   'P 1'
#
loop_
_entity.id
_entity.type
_entity.pdbx_description
1 polymer ?
#
loop_
_entity_poly.entity_id
_entity_poly.type
_entity_poly.pdbx_seq_one_letter_code
_entity_poly.pdbx_strand_id
1 'polypeptide(L)'
;MAAAAASVGHSSRGGGGRIHRLEVENFKSYKGTQTIGPFFDFTAIIGPNGAGKSNLMDAISFVLGVRSAHLRGAQLKDLIYALDDRDKEAKGRRASVRLVYNLPGTGGELHFTRTITGAGGSEYRIDGRLVTWDDYNAKLRSLGILVKARNFLVFQGDVESIASKNPKELTALLEQIAGSDELRREYDELEEQKTSAEEKSALVYQEKRTIVMERKQKKAQKEEAEKHLRLQQDLVKLLKTEHLLWQLYSIEKDMETIEAELEDDRRSLQEAREDNQSSDNGLAAKRKEQSAFLKKITLCEKSMSKKKLDIDKKQPELLRLKEQISRLKSKIKSCNKEIDKKKDDNNKHLEEMKRLQSALADVTSAIEELNEQGQDKGVKLQLADDQVQEYHRIKEDAGMRTAKLRDEKEVLDKELNADIEAKKNLEENMQQLRSRVDEISSQESELQTKLNKILHSIPKHEDELTRLREDHNKIAKERQSSGAKYLTLKQKVDEIDTQLRELKAVKHESERDARFSETVKSLKRLFPGVHGRMTELCRPSQKKYNLAVTVAMGKFMDAVVVEDESTGKECIKYLKEQRLPPQTFIPLQSIRVKPITERLRTLGGSAQLIFDVIQFDRALEKAVLYAVGNTLVCDKLDEAKTLSWSGERYKGRYCRWDTFD
;
A
#
# COMPACT_ATOMS: atom_id res chain seq x y z
N MET A 1 17.37 -55.25 10.64
CA MET A 1 17.89 -56.63 10.47
C MET A 1 17.58 -57.46 11.71
N ALA A 2 16.33 -57.89 11.90
CA ALA A 2 15.93 -58.65 13.09
C ALA A 2 15.77 -60.15 12.75
N ALA A 3 16.89 -60.83 12.53
CA ALA A 3 16.91 -62.25 12.12
C ALA A 3 18.20 -62.97 12.57
N ALA A 4 18.56 -62.82 13.85
CA ALA A 4 19.70 -63.53 14.47
C ALA A 4 19.43 -63.96 15.93
N ALA A 5 18.15 -64.02 16.33
CA ALA A 5 17.76 -64.65 17.59
C ALA A 5 17.92 -66.17 17.45
N ALA A 6 19.11 -66.68 17.74
CA ALA A 6 19.44 -68.09 17.62
C ALA A 6 18.49 -68.94 18.45
N SER A 7 17.85 -69.92 17.80
CA SER A 7 17.03 -70.94 18.44
C SER A 7 17.90 -71.83 19.33
N VAL A 8 18.01 -71.49 20.62
CA VAL A 8 18.61 -72.37 21.63
C VAL A 8 17.61 -73.49 21.93
N GLY A 9 17.58 -74.48 21.05
CA GLY A 9 16.83 -75.70 21.25
C GLY A 9 17.35 -76.44 22.49
N HIS A 10 16.43 -76.88 23.35
CA HIS A 10 16.72 -77.76 24.47
C HIS A 10 17.29 -79.10 23.96
N SER A 11 18.61 -79.17 23.84
CA SER A 11 19.36 -80.39 23.50
C SER A 11 19.73 -81.14 24.78
N SER A 12 18.76 -81.90 25.30
CA SER A 12 18.92 -82.75 26.47
C SER A 12 19.77 -84.00 26.17
N ARG A 13 21.10 -83.83 26.05
CA ARG A 13 22.17 -84.82 26.35
C ARG A 13 23.56 -84.29 25.96
N GLY A 14 24.24 -83.68 26.92
CA GLY A 14 25.65 -83.30 26.84
C GLY A 14 26.04 -82.65 28.16
N GLY A 15 26.98 -83.22 28.90
CA GLY A 15 27.36 -82.72 30.22
C GLY A 15 27.86 -81.28 30.12
N GLY A 16 27.18 -80.35 30.81
CA GLY A 16 27.55 -78.94 30.82
C GLY A 16 28.97 -78.73 31.33
N GLY A 17 29.70 -77.79 30.75
CA GLY A 17 31.06 -77.49 31.18
C GLY A 17 31.09 -77.00 32.64
N ARG A 18 32.07 -77.46 33.41
CA ARG A 18 32.14 -77.20 34.86
C ARG A 18 33.52 -76.71 35.28
N ILE A 19 33.55 -75.94 36.36
CA ILE A 19 34.78 -75.62 37.07
C ILE A 19 35.34 -76.92 37.65
N HIS A 20 36.60 -77.24 37.36
CA HIS A 20 37.25 -78.46 37.81
C HIS A 20 38.13 -78.23 39.04
N ARG A 21 39.02 -77.24 38.98
CA ARG A 21 39.88 -76.83 40.10
C ARG A 21 40.21 -75.33 40.03
N LEU A 22 40.59 -74.76 41.16
CA LEU A 22 41.09 -73.39 41.30
C LEU A 22 42.52 -73.45 41.86
N GLU A 23 43.47 -72.95 41.10
CA GLU A 23 44.87 -72.78 41.52
C GLU A 23 45.07 -71.32 41.97
N VAL A 24 45.49 -71.13 43.21
CA VAL A 24 45.57 -69.82 43.88
C VAL A 24 47.00 -69.58 44.36
N GLU A 25 47.61 -68.47 43.98
CA GLU A 25 48.99 -68.13 44.32
C GLU A 25 49.05 -66.76 45.02
N ASN A 26 49.52 -66.75 46.27
CA ASN A 26 49.76 -65.51 47.05
C ASN A 26 48.55 -64.55 47.10
N PHE A 27 47.33 -65.08 47.17
CA PHE A 27 46.08 -64.29 47.15
C PHE A 27 45.44 -64.25 48.54
N LYS A 28 45.20 -63.04 49.07
CA LYS A 28 44.60 -62.77 50.39
C LYS A 28 45.25 -63.52 51.55
N SER A 29 44.68 -64.66 51.95
CA SER A 29 45.14 -65.51 53.05
C SER A 29 45.90 -66.77 52.59
N TYR A 30 45.94 -67.03 51.28
CA TYR A 30 46.61 -68.19 50.69
C TYR A 30 48.09 -67.84 50.41
N LYS A 31 49.00 -68.40 51.20
CA LYS A 31 50.46 -68.28 51.01
C LYS A 31 50.96 -69.35 50.02
N GLY A 32 51.83 -68.95 49.09
CA GLY A 32 52.35 -69.84 48.05
C GLY A 32 51.25 -70.28 47.08
N THR A 33 51.52 -71.34 46.30
CA THR A 33 50.54 -71.97 45.42
C THR A 33 49.69 -72.98 46.19
N GLN A 34 48.37 -72.82 46.13
CA GLN A 34 47.37 -73.66 46.77
C GLN A 34 46.40 -74.15 45.69
N THR A 35 46.14 -75.47 45.63
CA THR A 35 45.20 -76.05 44.67
C THR A 35 43.93 -76.46 45.40
N ILE A 36 42.79 -75.93 44.95
CA ILE A 36 41.47 -76.13 45.55
C ILE A 36 40.61 -76.90 44.54
N GLY A 37 40.29 -78.14 44.86
CA GLY A 37 39.50 -79.05 44.02
C GLY A 37 39.84 -80.52 44.28
N PRO A 38 39.27 -81.46 43.50
CA PRO A 38 38.33 -81.21 42.41
C PRO A 38 36.96 -80.74 42.91
N PHE A 39 36.31 -79.87 42.14
CA PHE A 39 34.91 -79.49 42.34
C PHE A 39 33.98 -80.47 41.63
N PHE A 40 32.86 -80.78 42.29
CA PHE A 40 31.77 -81.62 41.79
C PHE A 40 30.51 -80.79 41.54
N ASP A 41 29.56 -81.37 40.82
CA ASP A 41 28.32 -80.72 40.34
C ASP A 41 27.53 -80.03 41.47
N PHE A 42 27.63 -80.54 42.70
CA PHE A 42 27.32 -79.82 43.94
C PHE A 42 28.51 -79.92 44.90
N THR A 43 29.05 -78.78 45.35
CA THR A 43 30.17 -78.74 46.31
C THR A 43 29.86 -77.75 47.44
N ALA A 44 29.89 -78.22 48.68
CA ALA A 44 29.69 -77.39 49.87
C ALA A 44 31.01 -77.02 50.54
N ILE A 45 31.24 -75.73 50.82
CA ILE A 45 32.47 -75.23 51.46
C ILE A 45 32.17 -74.97 52.95
N ILE A 46 32.68 -75.84 53.82
CA ILE A 46 32.52 -75.75 55.28
C ILE A 46 33.83 -75.36 55.98
N GLY A 47 33.73 -74.95 57.24
CA GLY A 47 34.89 -74.57 58.08
C GLY A 47 34.53 -73.53 59.14
N PRO A 48 35.43 -73.25 60.11
CA PRO A 48 35.16 -72.30 61.18
C PRO A 48 35.00 -70.85 60.67
N ASN A 49 34.46 -69.96 61.51
CA ASN A 49 34.37 -68.54 61.19
C ASN A 49 35.77 -67.91 61.14
N GLY A 50 36.00 -67.03 60.17
CA GLY A 50 37.33 -66.48 59.89
C GLY A 50 38.27 -67.37 59.07
N ALA A 51 37.95 -68.65 58.82
CA ALA A 51 38.82 -69.62 58.14
C ALA A 51 39.03 -69.40 56.63
N GLY A 52 38.91 -68.17 56.12
CA GLY A 52 39.12 -67.86 54.70
C GLY A 52 38.04 -68.35 53.73
N LYS A 53 36.94 -69.00 54.19
CA LYS A 53 35.84 -69.49 53.33
C LYS A 53 35.39 -68.47 52.28
N SER A 54 35.21 -67.22 52.68
CA SER A 54 34.77 -66.16 51.79
C SER A 54 35.88 -65.62 50.87
N ASN A 55 37.16 -65.85 51.18
CA ASN A 55 38.28 -65.48 50.29
C ASN A 55 38.32 -66.38 49.04
N LEU A 56 37.82 -67.62 49.13
CA LEU A 56 37.61 -68.49 47.98
C LEU A 56 36.55 -67.92 47.02
N MET A 57 35.43 -67.42 47.54
CA MET A 57 34.41 -66.71 46.73
C MET A 57 34.99 -65.44 46.09
N ASP A 58 35.82 -64.67 46.80
CA ASP A 58 36.52 -63.52 46.23
C ASP A 58 37.52 -63.94 45.13
N ALA A 59 38.21 -65.08 45.27
CA ALA A 59 39.16 -65.60 44.29
C ALA A 59 38.45 -66.02 42.98
N ILE A 60 37.31 -66.71 43.08
CA ILE A 60 36.47 -67.06 41.93
C ILE A 60 35.93 -65.78 41.26
N SER A 61 35.38 -64.86 42.04
CA SER A 61 34.89 -63.55 41.56
C SER A 61 36.00 -62.75 40.87
N PHE A 62 37.22 -62.81 41.40
CA PHE A 62 38.39 -62.16 40.84
C PHE A 62 38.77 -62.72 39.47
N VAL A 63 38.88 -64.06 39.30
CA VAL A 63 39.19 -64.65 37.98
C VAL A 63 38.09 -64.41 36.96
N LEU A 64 36.82 -64.47 37.38
CA LEU A 64 35.67 -64.17 36.52
C LEU A 64 35.52 -62.67 36.18
N GLY A 65 36.50 -61.83 36.51
CA GLY A 65 36.60 -60.47 35.98
C GLY A 65 35.78 -59.40 36.71
N VAL A 66 35.27 -59.70 37.91
CA VAL A 66 34.53 -58.71 38.72
C VAL A 66 35.41 -57.49 39.04
N ARG A 67 34.80 -56.29 39.03
CA ARG A 67 35.45 -55.01 39.36
C ARG A 67 35.86 -54.98 40.83
N SER A 68 37.05 -54.41 41.11
CA SER A 68 37.65 -54.31 42.45
C SER A 68 36.72 -53.74 43.52
N ALA A 69 35.92 -52.73 43.20
CA ALA A 69 34.97 -52.09 44.13
C ALA A 69 33.91 -53.03 44.73
N HIS A 70 33.69 -54.21 44.15
CA HIS A 70 32.77 -55.23 44.69
C HIS A 70 33.50 -56.38 45.42
N LEU A 71 34.83 -56.42 45.35
CA LEU A 71 35.64 -57.33 46.14
C LEU A 71 35.92 -56.69 47.50
N ARG A 72 36.05 -57.49 48.55
CA ARG A 72 36.37 -56.97 49.88
C ARG A 72 37.86 -56.62 49.97
N GLY A 73 38.17 -55.40 49.58
CA GLY A 73 39.50 -54.75 49.58
C GLY A 73 39.43 -53.42 48.82
N ALA A 74 40.00 -52.35 49.36
CA ALA A 74 39.84 -51.01 48.77
C ALA A 74 40.60 -50.86 47.45
N GLN A 75 41.76 -51.53 47.32
CA GLN A 75 42.60 -51.52 46.13
C GLN A 75 43.02 -52.94 45.73
N LEU A 76 43.29 -53.16 44.43
CA LEU A 76 43.70 -54.47 43.91
C LEU A 76 44.99 -55.01 44.58
N LYS A 77 45.89 -54.11 45.01
CA LYS A 77 47.12 -54.46 45.75
C LYS A 77 46.84 -55.13 47.10
N ASP A 78 45.68 -54.87 47.71
CA ASP A 78 45.27 -55.39 49.03
C ASP A 78 44.80 -56.85 48.94
N LEU A 79 44.61 -57.36 47.71
CA LEU A 79 44.28 -58.76 47.44
C LEU A 79 45.53 -59.66 47.38
N ILE A 80 46.74 -59.07 47.42
CA ILE A 80 48.00 -59.81 47.46
C ILE A 80 48.34 -60.17 48.91
N TYR A 81 48.70 -61.43 49.16
CA TYR A 81 49.14 -61.92 50.46
C TYR A 81 50.32 -61.08 51.01
N ALA A 82 50.28 -60.79 52.31
CA ALA A 82 51.34 -60.13 53.06
C ALA A 82 51.39 -60.72 54.47
N LEU A 83 52.60 -60.97 55.00
CA LEU A 83 52.76 -61.45 56.38
C LEU A 83 52.59 -60.30 57.38
N ASP A 84 53.29 -59.19 57.10
CA ASP A 84 53.34 -57.97 57.91
C ASP A 84 53.18 -56.71 57.04
N ASP A 85 53.01 -55.53 57.65
CA ASP A 85 52.95 -54.26 56.92
C ASP A 85 54.23 -53.94 56.12
N ARG A 86 55.40 -54.45 56.54
CA ARG A 86 56.65 -54.32 55.79
C ARG A 86 56.62 -55.11 54.47
N ASP A 87 55.96 -56.27 54.45
CA ASP A 87 55.73 -57.01 53.20
C ASP A 87 54.78 -56.25 52.26
N LYS A 88 53.86 -55.41 52.78
CA LYS A 88 52.98 -54.60 51.93
C LYS A 88 53.74 -53.56 51.11
N GLU A 89 54.94 -53.16 51.52
CA GLU A 89 55.78 -52.19 50.82
C GLU A 89 56.81 -52.83 49.86
N ALA A 90 56.96 -54.16 49.88
CA ALA A 90 57.91 -54.87 49.03
C ALA A 90 57.60 -54.72 47.53
N LYS A 91 58.62 -54.35 46.74
CA LYS A 91 58.54 -54.23 45.27
C LYS A 91 58.56 -55.62 44.62
N GLY A 92 57.74 -55.82 43.58
CA GLY A 92 57.72 -57.05 42.78
C GLY A 92 56.69 -58.11 43.20
N ARG A 93 55.88 -57.85 44.24
CA ARG A 93 54.81 -58.77 44.65
C ARG A 93 53.80 -59.02 43.52
N ARG A 94 53.38 -60.28 43.38
CA ARG A 94 52.33 -60.73 42.47
C ARG A 94 51.42 -61.73 43.17
N ALA A 95 50.14 -61.68 42.85
CA ALA A 95 49.18 -62.74 43.14
C ALA A 95 48.62 -63.27 41.83
N SER A 96 48.49 -64.58 41.67
CA SER A 96 47.85 -65.17 40.50
C SER A 96 46.70 -66.07 40.94
N VAL A 97 45.61 -66.07 40.17
CA VAL A 97 44.50 -67.00 40.39
C VAL A 97 44.13 -67.58 39.04
N ARG A 98 44.11 -68.91 38.95
CA ARG A 98 43.79 -69.68 37.75
C ARG A 98 42.59 -70.56 38.00
N LEU A 99 41.56 -70.37 37.21
CA LEU A 99 40.37 -71.22 37.14
C LEU A 99 40.53 -72.21 35.99
N VAL A 100 40.43 -73.50 36.30
CA VAL A 100 40.44 -74.58 35.31
C VAL A 100 38.99 -74.98 35.04
N TYR A 101 38.55 -74.77 33.80
CA TYR A 101 37.18 -75.04 33.34
C TYR A 101 37.19 -76.17 32.32
N ASN A 102 36.43 -77.23 32.57
CA ASN A 102 36.32 -78.36 31.64
C ASN A 102 35.24 -78.06 30.61
N LEU A 103 35.62 -78.09 29.33
CA LEU A 103 34.70 -77.85 28.22
C LEU A 103 33.73 -79.04 28.04
N PRO A 104 32.45 -78.77 27.69
CA PRO A 104 31.48 -79.82 27.43
C PRO A 104 31.89 -80.67 26.21
N GLY A 105 31.77 -81.98 26.33
CA GLY A 105 31.89 -82.95 25.22
C GLY A 105 33.30 -83.31 24.73
N THR A 106 34.32 -82.48 24.97
CA THR A 106 35.69 -82.71 24.43
C THR A 106 36.76 -83.05 25.47
N GLY A 107 36.47 -82.89 26.77
CA GLY A 107 37.44 -83.16 27.84
C GLY A 107 38.61 -82.18 27.93
N GLY A 108 38.61 -81.11 27.12
CA GLY A 108 39.64 -80.07 27.16
C GLY A 108 39.53 -79.19 28.41
N GLU A 109 40.64 -79.00 29.11
CA GLU A 109 40.79 -78.02 30.20
C GLU A 109 41.12 -76.63 29.64
N LEU A 110 40.29 -75.63 29.93
CA LEU A 110 40.48 -74.23 29.58
C LEU A 110 40.95 -73.45 30.81
N HIS A 111 42.09 -72.76 30.71
CA HIS A 111 42.77 -72.15 31.85
C HIS A 111 42.64 -70.63 31.84
N PHE A 112 41.68 -70.11 32.63
CA PHE A 112 41.51 -68.68 32.85
C PHE A 112 42.43 -68.23 33.99
N THR A 113 43.48 -67.46 33.70
CA THR A 113 44.40 -66.95 34.73
C THR A 113 44.35 -65.43 34.80
N ARG A 114 44.11 -64.87 35.99
CA ARG A 114 44.21 -63.42 36.25
C ARG A 114 45.34 -63.17 37.24
N THR A 115 46.25 -62.26 36.91
CA THR A 115 47.43 -61.93 37.74
C THR A 115 47.38 -60.47 38.18
N ILE A 116 47.56 -60.20 39.47
CA ILE A 116 47.73 -58.85 40.02
C ILE A 116 49.23 -58.54 40.09
N THR A 117 49.61 -57.36 39.63
CA THR A 117 50.96 -56.81 39.80
C THR A 117 50.98 -55.85 41.00
N GLY A 118 52.12 -55.72 41.68
CA GLY A 118 52.28 -54.79 42.80
C GLY A 118 52.03 -53.30 42.45
N ALA A 119 52.03 -52.94 41.16
CA ALA A 119 51.64 -51.63 40.66
C ALA A 119 50.11 -51.41 40.60
N GLY A 120 49.30 -52.41 40.98
CA GLY A 120 47.83 -52.35 40.96
C GLY A 120 47.19 -52.74 39.61
N GLY A 121 47.98 -52.99 38.56
CA GLY A 121 47.48 -53.48 37.27
C GLY A 121 47.13 -54.98 37.30
N SER A 122 46.09 -55.38 36.56
CA SER A 122 45.70 -56.78 36.40
C SER A 122 45.92 -57.28 34.97
N GLU A 123 46.70 -58.36 34.83
CA GLU A 123 46.93 -59.09 33.58
C GLU A 123 45.92 -60.22 33.43
N TYR A 124 45.42 -60.44 32.21
CA TYR A 124 44.50 -61.53 31.87
C TYR A 124 45.18 -62.52 30.92
N ARG A 125 45.07 -63.82 31.20
CA ARG A 125 45.59 -64.89 30.34
C ARG A 125 44.56 -65.99 30.12
N ILE A 126 44.52 -66.53 28.91
CA ILE A 126 43.78 -67.75 28.53
C ILE A 126 44.80 -68.76 28.02
N ASP A 127 44.84 -69.96 28.61
CA ASP A 127 45.80 -71.03 28.28
C ASP A 127 47.27 -70.52 28.22
N GLY A 128 47.61 -69.66 29.18
CA GLY A 128 48.93 -69.04 29.30
C GLY A 128 49.20 -67.84 28.39
N ARG A 129 48.39 -67.61 27.34
CA ARG A 129 48.54 -66.46 26.43
C ARG A 129 47.96 -65.19 27.04
N LEU A 130 48.69 -64.08 26.97
CA LEU A 130 48.20 -62.75 27.39
C LEU A 130 47.11 -62.27 26.42
N VAL A 131 45.99 -61.79 26.96
CA VAL A 131 44.83 -61.31 26.18
C VAL A 131 44.31 -59.98 26.73
N THR A 132 43.55 -59.23 25.92
CA THR A 132 42.86 -58.02 26.39
C THR A 132 41.69 -58.38 27.31
N TRP A 133 41.17 -57.40 28.05
CA TRP A 133 39.95 -57.61 28.85
C TRP A 133 38.73 -57.93 27.97
N ASP A 134 38.62 -57.31 26.79
CA ASP A 134 37.51 -57.53 25.87
C ASP A 134 37.52 -58.95 25.29
N ASP A 135 38.68 -59.46 24.86
CA ASP A 135 38.83 -60.85 24.40
C ASP A 135 38.54 -61.86 25.52
N TYR A 136 39.02 -61.56 26.73
CA TYR A 136 38.79 -62.40 27.91
C TYR A 136 37.30 -62.46 28.29
N ASN A 137 36.63 -61.31 28.28
CA ASN A 137 35.19 -61.19 28.52
C ASN A 137 34.36 -61.79 27.38
N ALA A 138 34.79 -61.68 26.12
CA ALA A 138 34.17 -62.34 24.97
C ALA A 138 34.25 -63.87 25.10
N LYS A 139 35.38 -64.42 25.56
CA LYS A 139 35.50 -65.86 25.82
C LYS A 139 34.60 -66.32 26.97
N LEU A 140 34.52 -65.56 28.08
CA LEU A 140 33.58 -65.85 29.17
C LEU A 140 32.11 -65.76 28.72
N ARG A 141 31.75 -64.75 27.90
CA ARG A 141 30.44 -64.63 27.25
C ARG A 141 30.10 -65.84 26.40
N SER A 142 31.06 -66.39 25.64
CA SER A 142 30.86 -67.61 24.83
C SER A 142 30.57 -68.88 25.66
N LEU A 143 30.89 -68.85 26.96
CA LEU A 143 30.55 -69.90 27.93
C LEU A 143 29.26 -69.58 28.72
N GLY A 144 28.53 -68.54 28.34
CA GLY A 144 27.31 -68.09 29.04
C GLY A 144 27.54 -67.26 30.30
N ILE A 145 28.79 -66.87 30.62
CA ILE A 145 29.13 -66.14 31.85
C ILE A 145 29.12 -64.63 31.57
N LEU A 146 27.98 -63.96 31.78
CA LEU A 146 27.85 -62.50 31.64
C LEU A 146 28.37 -61.75 32.88
N VAL A 147 29.66 -61.44 32.89
CA VAL A 147 30.36 -60.72 33.97
C VAL A 147 29.71 -59.36 34.30
N LYS A 148 29.19 -58.64 33.30
CA LYS A 148 28.51 -57.34 33.49
C LYS A 148 27.24 -57.46 34.36
N ALA A 149 26.43 -58.50 34.15
CA ALA A 149 25.11 -58.65 34.77
C ALA A 149 25.16 -59.22 36.22
N ARG A 150 26.27 -59.88 36.59
CA ARG A 150 26.50 -60.47 37.93
C ARG A 150 25.53 -61.58 38.40
N ASN A 151 24.57 -62.03 37.59
CA ASN A 151 23.53 -63.02 37.96
C ASN A 151 24.00 -64.28 38.71
N PHE A 152 25.23 -64.71 38.49
CA PHE A 152 25.79 -65.96 39.03
C PHE A 152 26.58 -65.78 40.34
N LEU A 153 26.68 -64.54 40.87
CA LEU A 153 27.34 -64.24 42.14
C LEU A 153 26.36 -63.54 43.08
N VAL A 154 26.13 -64.14 44.25
CA VAL A 154 25.31 -63.58 45.32
C VAL A 154 26.20 -63.36 46.54
N PHE A 155 26.53 -62.10 46.83
CA PHE A 155 27.21 -61.73 48.06
C PHE A 155 26.23 -61.62 49.24
N GLN A 156 26.77 -61.61 50.46
CA GLN A 156 25.98 -61.34 51.66
C GLN A 156 25.36 -59.94 51.57
N GLY A 157 24.02 -59.87 51.57
CA GLY A 157 23.25 -58.63 51.38
C GLY A 157 22.73 -58.39 49.95
N ASP A 158 23.25 -59.07 48.92
CA ASP A 158 22.77 -58.89 47.53
C ASP A 158 21.29 -59.30 47.38
N VAL A 159 20.81 -60.29 48.16
CA VAL A 159 19.40 -60.76 48.12
C VAL A 159 18.42 -59.66 48.54
N GLU A 160 18.74 -58.94 49.61
CA GLU A 160 17.94 -57.79 50.09
C GLU A 160 18.05 -56.63 49.09
N SER A 161 19.26 -56.35 48.60
CA SER A 161 19.50 -55.31 47.59
C SER A 161 18.70 -55.54 46.30
N ILE A 162 18.59 -56.79 45.82
CA ILE A 162 17.79 -57.15 44.64
C ILE A 162 16.29 -56.94 44.92
N ALA A 163 15.80 -57.34 46.09
CA ALA A 163 14.41 -57.14 46.49
C ALA A 163 14.04 -55.65 46.66
N SER A 164 15.02 -54.80 47.01
CA SER A 164 14.82 -53.36 47.20
C SER A 164 15.06 -52.50 45.95
N LYS A 165 15.34 -53.08 44.77
CA LYS A 165 15.59 -52.30 43.54
C LYS A 165 14.34 -51.60 43.02
N ASN A 166 14.54 -50.39 42.47
CA ASN A 166 13.46 -49.72 41.75
C ASN A 166 13.07 -50.48 40.47
N PRO A 167 11.81 -50.40 40.01
CA PRO A 167 11.39 -51.07 38.76
C PRO A 167 12.26 -50.72 37.55
N LYS A 168 12.75 -49.47 37.44
CA LYS A 168 13.67 -49.04 36.37
C LYS A 168 15.05 -49.72 36.43
N GLU A 169 15.56 -49.97 37.63
CA GLU A 169 16.85 -50.66 37.85
C GLU A 169 16.71 -52.17 37.61
N LEU A 170 15.53 -52.74 37.94
CA LEU A 170 15.21 -54.12 37.65
C LEU A 170 15.04 -54.36 36.13
N THR A 171 14.38 -53.46 35.41
CA THR A 171 14.32 -53.52 33.93
C THR A 171 15.68 -53.31 33.28
N ALA A 172 16.51 -52.38 33.77
CA ALA A 172 17.87 -52.20 33.28
C ALA A 172 18.75 -53.46 33.53
N LEU A 173 18.56 -54.14 34.67
CA LEU A 173 19.21 -55.43 34.91
C LEU A 173 18.74 -56.49 33.89
N LEU A 174 17.44 -56.58 33.60
CA LEU A 174 16.91 -57.48 32.58
C LEU A 174 17.42 -57.15 31.17
N GLU A 175 17.53 -55.89 30.78
CA GLU A 175 18.15 -55.44 29.52
C GLU A 175 19.63 -55.84 29.42
N GLN A 176 20.39 -55.73 30.51
CA GLN A 176 21.78 -56.16 30.58
C GLN A 176 21.95 -57.70 30.49
N ILE A 177 20.96 -58.46 30.96
CA ILE A 177 20.94 -59.93 30.85
C ILE A 177 20.55 -60.35 29.43
N ALA A 178 19.58 -59.67 28.81
CA ALA A 178 19.17 -59.89 27.43
C ALA A 178 20.21 -59.41 26.40
N GLY A 179 21.14 -58.56 26.82
CA GLY A 179 22.15 -57.93 25.95
C GLY A 179 21.63 -56.73 25.15
N SER A 180 20.36 -56.34 25.31
CA SER A 180 19.74 -55.23 24.59
C SER A 180 20.26 -53.85 25.01
N ASP A 181 20.92 -53.76 26.17
CA ASP A 181 21.64 -52.56 26.65
C ASP A 181 22.66 -52.02 25.62
N GLU A 182 23.25 -52.89 24.79
CA GLU A 182 24.23 -52.47 23.76
C GLU A 182 23.56 -51.75 22.56
N LEU A 183 22.28 -52.05 22.27
CA LEU A 183 21.49 -51.39 21.21
C LEU A 183 20.75 -50.13 21.67
N ARG A 184 20.64 -49.93 23.00
CA ARG A 184 19.84 -48.85 23.58
C ARG A 184 20.28 -47.46 23.14
N ARG A 185 21.60 -47.22 23.07
CA ARG A 185 22.16 -45.93 22.62
C ARG A 185 21.82 -45.63 21.15
N GLU A 186 21.96 -46.63 20.28
CA GLU A 186 21.63 -46.50 18.87
C GLU A 186 20.12 -46.27 18.68
N TYR A 187 19.27 -46.91 19.50
CA TYR A 187 17.83 -46.64 19.52
C TYR A 187 17.52 -45.19 19.93
N ASP A 188 18.07 -44.72 21.06
CA ASP A 188 17.81 -43.38 21.59
C ASP A 188 18.27 -42.29 20.57
N GLU A 189 19.44 -42.46 19.94
CA GLU A 189 19.97 -41.57 18.90
C GLU A 189 19.12 -41.57 17.62
N LEU A 190 18.61 -42.73 17.18
CA LEU A 190 17.72 -42.83 16.02
C LEU A 190 16.32 -42.26 16.30
N GLU A 191 15.82 -42.37 17.54
CA GLU A 191 14.55 -41.77 17.96
C GLU A 191 14.62 -40.24 17.94
N GLU A 192 15.72 -39.63 18.42
CA GLU A 192 15.96 -38.19 18.35
C GLU A 192 16.14 -37.68 16.90
N GLN A 193 16.84 -38.44 16.05
CA GLN A 193 16.96 -38.10 14.62
C GLN A 193 15.59 -38.16 13.91
N LYS A 194 14.77 -39.14 14.24
CA LYS A 194 13.41 -39.30 13.70
C LYS A 194 12.52 -38.13 14.11
N THR A 195 12.45 -37.76 15.39
CA THR A 195 11.61 -36.64 15.85
C THR A 195 12.05 -35.32 15.21
N SER A 196 13.35 -35.06 15.14
CA SER A 196 13.88 -33.87 14.44
C SER A 196 13.51 -33.83 12.94
N ALA A 197 13.46 -34.98 12.27
CA ALA A 197 13.03 -35.09 10.88
C ALA A 197 11.51 -34.86 10.71
N GLU A 198 10.70 -35.40 11.63
CA GLU A 198 9.25 -35.19 11.66
C GLU A 198 8.89 -33.71 11.90
N GLU A 199 9.58 -33.02 12.81
CA GLU A 199 9.42 -31.58 13.06
C GLU A 199 9.78 -30.73 11.82
N LYS A 200 10.93 -31.00 11.19
CA LYS A 200 11.35 -30.31 9.95
C LYS A 200 10.35 -30.53 8.82
N SER A 201 9.84 -31.76 8.67
CA SER A 201 8.82 -32.09 7.68
C SER A 201 7.51 -31.33 7.92
N ALA A 202 7.06 -31.24 9.18
CA ALA A 202 5.87 -30.48 9.56
C ALA A 202 6.01 -28.98 9.25
N LEU A 203 7.18 -28.39 9.54
CA LEU A 203 7.48 -26.99 9.24
C LEU A 203 7.46 -26.71 7.73
N VAL A 204 8.15 -27.52 6.92
CA VAL A 204 8.14 -27.40 5.45
C VAL A 204 6.73 -27.55 4.87
N TYR A 205 5.89 -28.43 5.46
CA TYR A 205 4.50 -28.57 5.05
C TYR A 205 3.66 -27.32 5.38
N GLN A 206 3.90 -26.70 6.53
CA GLN A 206 3.26 -25.44 6.92
C GLN A 206 3.66 -24.28 6.00
N GLU A 207 4.96 -24.12 5.70
CA GLU A 207 5.47 -23.11 4.75
C GLU A 207 4.87 -23.30 3.35
N LYS A 208 4.87 -24.54 2.84
CA LYS A 208 4.23 -24.89 1.57
C LYS A 208 2.75 -24.51 1.56
N ARG A 209 2.02 -24.72 2.67
CA ARG A 209 0.61 -24.33 2.77
C ARG A 209 0.42 -22.81 2.68
N THR A 210 1.29 -22.04 3.34
CA THR A 210 1.30 -20.56 3.26
C THR A 210 1.56 -20.10 1.83
N ILE A 211 2.61 -20.60 1.18
CA ILE A 211 2.97 -20.25 -0.21
C ILE A 211 1.83 -20.59 -1.18
N VAL A 212 1.12 -21.72 -0.99
CA VAL A 212 -0.04 -22.08 -1.81
C VAL A 212 -1.22 -21.12 -1.60
N MET A 213 -1.46 -20.65 -0.37
CA MET A 213 -2.48 -19.64 -0.09
C MET A 213 -2.12 -18.28 -0.70
N GLU A 214 -0.87 -17.83 -0.56
CA GLU A 214 -0.37 -16.60 -1.20
C GLU A 214 -0.47 -16.68 -2.73
N ARG A 215 -0.07 -17.80 -3.34
CA ARG A 215 -0.20 -18.04 -4.78
C ARG A 215 -1.67 -17.97 -5.24
N LYS A 216 -2.61 -18.51 -4.44
CA LYS A 216 -4.04 -18.41 -4.72
C LYS A 216 -4.54 -16.96 -4.65
N GLN A 217 -4.12 -16.20 -3.65
CA GLN A 217 -4.46 -14.77 -3.53
C GLN A 217 -3.87 -13.95 -4.67
N LYS A 218 -2.59 -14.17 -5.03
CA LYS A 218 -1.93 -13.51 -6.17
C LYS A 218 -2.58 -13.87 -7.50
N LYS A 219 -3.06 -15.11 -7.67
CA LYS A 219 -3.84 -15.50 -8.86
C LYS A 219 -5.17 -14.76 -8.93
N ALA A 220 -5.90 -14.63 -7.82
CA ALA A 220 -7.14 -13.86 -7.77
C ALA A 220 -6.90 -12.37 -8.11
N GLN A 221 -5.88 -11.74 -7.51
CA GLN A 221 -5.47 -10.36 -7.84
C GLN A 221 -5.11 -10.20 -9.33
N LYS A 222 -4.43 -11.20 -9.92
CA LYS A 222 -4.13 -11.20 -11.36
C LYS A 222 -5.39 -11.31 -12.22
N GLU A 223 -6.30 -12.24 -11.91
CA GLU A 223 -7.55 -12.41 -12.64
C GLU A 223 -8.47 -11.17 -12.55
N GLU A 224 -8.46 -10.47 -11.41
CA GLU A 224 -9.16 -9.21 -11.22
C GLU A 224 -8.53 -8.07 -12.05
N ALA A 225 -7.20 -7.95 -12.05
CA ALA A 225 -6.48 -6.99 -12.88
C ALA A 225 -6.66 -7.25 -14.39
N GLU A 226 -6.65 -8.51 -14.83
CA GLU A 226 -6.94 -8.89 -16.21
C GLU A 226 -8.39 -8.57 -16.61
N LYS A 227 -9.37 -8.77 -15.71
CA LYS A 227 -10.76 -8.35 -15.94
C LYS A 227 -10.88 -6.84 -16.04
N HIS A 228 -10.24 -6.08 -15.15
CA HIS A 228 -10.24 -4.62 -15.21
C HIS A 228 -9.62 -4.12 -16.52
N LEU A 229 -8.50 -4.69 -16.95
CA LEU A 229 -7.86 -4.32 -18.22
C LEU A 229 -8.74 -4.62 -19.44
N ARG A 230 -9.44 -5.77 -19.45
CA ARG A 230 -10.42 -6.09 -20.50
C ARG A 230 -11.58 -5.11 -20.51
N LEU A 231 -12.22 -4.86 -19.37
CA LEU A 231 -13.31 -3.88 -19.25
C LEU A 231 -12.87 -2.47 -19.67
N GLN A 232 -11.63 -2.08 -19.36
CA GLN A 232 -11.07 -0.81 -19.81
C GLN A 232 -10.83 -0.79 -21.32
N GLN A 233 -10.35 -1.88 -21.92
CA GLN A 233 -10.22 -2.01 -23.37
C GLN A 233 -11.59 -1.98 -24.07
N ASP A 234 -12.59 -2.68 -23.54
CA ASP A 234 -13.96 -2.72 -24.08
C ASP A 234 -14.63 -1.34 -23.96
N LEU A 235 -14.47 -0.64 -22.85
CA LEU A 235 -14.95 0.75 -22.67
C LEU A 235 -14.26 1.73 -23.63
N VAL A 236 -12.99 1.51 -23.97
CA VAL A 236 -12.30 2.31 -25.00
C VAL A 236 -12.75 1.92 -26.42
N LYS A 237 -13.01 0.63 -26.68
CA LYS A 237 -13.40 0.08 -28.00
C LYS A 237 -14.88 0.17 -28.36
N LEU A 238 -15.75 0.37 -27.39
CA LEU A 238 -17.18 0.59 -27.59
C LEU A 238 -17.46 2.06 -27.29
N LEU A 239 -17.57 2.43 -26.01
CA LEU A 239 -18.00 3.76 -25.59
C LEU A 239 -17.17 4.92 -26.16
N LYS A 240 -15.83 4.88 -26.12
CA LYS A 240 -15.05 6.03 -26.63
C LYS A 240 -15.06 6.12 -28.16
N THR A 241 -14.90 5.01 -28.86
CA THR A 241 -14.92 4.97 -30.33
C THR A 241 -16.30 5.23 -30.90
N GLU A 242 -17.36 4.64 -30.36
CA GLU A 242 -18.75 4.93 -30.77
C GLU A 242 -19.13 6.38 -30.47
N HIS A 243 -18.74 6.93 -29.32
CA HIS A 243 -18.97 8.34 -29.01
C HIS A 243 -18.21 9.28 -29.96
N LEU A 244 -16.93 9.00 -30.24
CA LEU A 244 -16.15 9.75 -31.22
C LEU A 244 -16.75 9.63 -32.62
N LEU A 245 -17.20 8.45 -33.04
CA LEU A 245 -17.84 8.22 -34.34
C LEU A 245 -19.17 8.98 -34.43
N TRP A 246 -19.95 9.01 -33.35
CA TRP A 246 -21.20 9.78 -33.27
C TRP A 246 -20.96 11.29 -33.29
N GLN A 247 -19.92 11.79 -32.61
CA GLN A 247 -19.50 13.19 -32.70
C GLN A 247 -19.07 13.54 -34.13
N LEU A 248 -18.31 12.66 -34.79
CA LEU A 248 -17.84 12.86 -36.16
C LEU A 248 -19.03 12.87 -37.14
N TYR A 249 -19.97 11.93 -37.00
CA TYR A 249 -21.23 11.91 -37.76
C TYR A 249 -22.11 13.14 -37.52
N SER A 250 -22.16 13.66 -36.29
CA SER A 250 -22.87 14.93 -36.01
C SER A 250 -22.21 16.08 -36.74
N ILE A 251 -20.87 16.19 -36.70
CA ILE A 251 -20.11 17.24 -37.40
C ILE A 251 -20.27 17.11 -38.92
N GLU A 252 -20.23 15.90 -39.48
CA GLU A 252 -20.50 15.65 -40.91
C GLU A 252 -21.91 16.14 -41.29
N LYS A 253 -22.92 15.80 -40.50
CA LYS A 253 -24.29 16.24 -40.74
C LYS A 253 -24.47 17.76 -40.59
N ASP A 254 -23.84 18.35 -39.58
CA ASP A 254 -23.85 19.81 -39.36
C ASP A 254 -23.18 20.52 -40.55
N MET A 255 -22.07 19.97 -41.08
CA MET A 255 -21.43 20.42 -42.32
C MET A 255 -22.36 20.30 -43.52
N GLU A 256 -23.05 19.18 -43.72
CA GLU A 256 -24.03 19.02 -44.83
C GLU A 256 -25.13 20.09 -44.77
N THR A 257 -25.65 20.42 -43.58
CA THR A 257 -26.62 21.53 -43.44
C THR A 257 -26.01 22.90 -43.75
N ILE A 258 -24.80 23.19 -43.27
CA ILE A 258 -24.12 24.47 -43.52
C ILE A 258 -23.75 24.60 -45.01
N GLU A 259 -23.36 23.52 -45.67
CA GLU A 259 -23.10 23.51 -47.12
C GLU A 259 -24.40 23.75 -47.91
N ALA A 260 -25.53 23.17 -47.50
CA ALA A 260 -26.83 23.44 -48.11
C ALA A 260 -27.30 24.89 -47.91
N GLU A 261 -27.18 25.44 -46.70
CA GLU A 261 -27.47 26.86 -46.40
C GLU A 261 -26.58 27.78 -47.25
N LEU A 262 -25.29 27.46 -47.37
CA LEU A 262 -24.32 28.24 -48.14
C LEU A 262 -24.55 28.14 -49.67
N GLU A 263 -25.12 27.04 -50.16
CA GLU A 263 -25.54 26.87 -51.55
C GLU A 263 -26.79 27.71 -51.89
N ASP A 264 -27.75 27.80 -50.96
CA ASP A 264 -28.94 28.66 -51.11
C ASP A 264 -28.60 30.16 -50.91
N ASP A 265 -27.68 30.52 -50.01
CA ASP A 265 -27.13 31.87 -49.89
C ASP A 265 -26.36 32.28 -51.16
N ARG A 266 -25.58 31.38 -51.76
CA ARG A 266 -24.93 31.60 -53.06
C ARG A 266 -25.95 31.85 -54.16
N ARG A 267 -27.05 31.10 -54.20
CA ARG A 267 -28.14 31.29 -55.17
C ARG A 267 -28.80 32.67 -54.98
N SER A 268 -29.14 33.00 -53.74
CA SER A 268 -29.74 34.30 -53.36
C SER A 268 -28.82 35.48 -53.72
N LEU A 269 -27.51 35.33 -53.51
CA LEU A 269 -26.50 36.32 -53.90
C LEU A 269 -26.37 36.45 -55.43
N GLN A 270 -26.50 35.34 -56.17
CA GLN A 270 -26.46 35.35 -57.63
C GLN A 270 -27.71 36.03 -58.21
N GLU A 271 -28.90 35.71 -57.71
CA GLU A 271 -30.16 36.39 -58.06
C GLU A 271 -30.07 37.90 -57.79
N ALA A 272 -29.60 38.30 -56.60
CA ALA A 272 -29.40 39.71 -56.25
C ALA A 272 -28.37 40.42 -57.14
N ARG A 273 -27.34 39.70 -57.63
CA ARG A 273 -26.37 40.24 -58.60
C ARG A 273 -26.98 40.43 -59.98
N GLU A 274 -27.80 39.50 -60.45
CA GLU A 274 -28.51 39.58 -61.73
C GLU A 274 -29.54 40.71 -61.70
N ASP A 275 -30.29 40.86 -60.60
CA ASP A 275 -31.20 41.98 -60.36
C ASP A 275 -30.46 43.32 -60.34
N ASN A 276 -29.33 43.41 -59.63
CA ASN A 276 -28.53 44.63 -59.60
C ASN A 276 -27.91 44.96 -60.97
N GLN A 277 -27.46 43.96 -61.73
CA GLN A 277 -26.94 44.15 -63.09
C GLN A 277 -28.05 44.55 -64.07
N SER A 278 -29.27 44.03 -63.92
CA SER A 278 -30.45 44.47 -64.70
C SER A 278 -30.81 45.92 -64.37
N SER A 279 -30.72 46.30 -63.08
CA SER A 279 -30.96 47.66 -62.59
C SER A 279 -29.91 48.64 -63.10
N ASP A 280 -28.62 48.28 -63.08
CA ASP A 280 -27.52 49.07 -63.66
C ASP A 280 -27.68 49.25 -65.17
N ASN A 281 -28.08 48.19 -65.89
CA ASN A 281 -28.41 48.29 -67.31
C ASN A 281 -29.61 49.23 -67.56
N GLY A 282 -30.64 49.16 -66.72
CA GLY A 282 -31.79 50.07 -66.73
C GLY A 282 -31.40 51.53 -66.46
N LEU A 283 -30.54 51.77 -65.46
CA LEU A 283 -29.97 53.08 -65.14
C LEU A 283 -29.09 53.61 -66.28
N ALA A 284 -28.30 52.76 -66.92
CA ALA A 284 -27.49 53.13 -68.08
C ALA A 284 -28.37 53.51 -69.29
N ALA A 285 -29.47 52.79 -69.53
CA ALA A 285 -30.47 53.14 -70.55
C ALA A 285 -31.15 54.48 -70.23
N LYS A 286 -31.59 54.70 -68.98
CA LYS A 286 -32.21 55.96 -68.54
C LYS A 286 -31.24 57.14 -68.59
N ARG A 287 -29.95 56.94 -68.28
CA ARG A 287 -28.88 57.94 -68.47
C ARG A 287 -28.64 58.27 -69.95
N LYS A 288 -28.73 57.28 -70.86
CA LYS A 288 -28.67 57.52 -72.32
C LYS A 288 -29.90 58.31 -72.81
N GLU A 289 -31.11 57.99 -72.34
CA GLU A 289 -32.31 58.77 -72.61
C GLU A 289 -32.16 60.21 -72.09
N GLN A 290 -31.75 60.40 -70.83
CA GLN A 290 -31.49 61.71 -70.23
C GLN A 290 -30.46 62.52 -71.03
N SER A 291 -29.36 61.89 -71.47
CA SER A 291 -28.36 62.51 -72.35
C SER A 291 -28.97 62.96 -73.69
N ALA A 292 -29.86 62.15 -74.29
CA ALA A 292 -30.56 62.51 -75.51
C ALA A 292 -31.56 63.67 -75.29
N PHE A 293 -32.28 63.69 -74.16
CA PHE A 293 -33.15 64.81 -73.78
C PHE A 293 -32.36 66.09 -73.50
N LEU A 294 -31.23 66.03 -72.80
CA LEU A 294 -30.32 67.16 -72.60
C LEU A 294 -29.84 67.73 -73.93
N LYS A 295 -29.40 66.87 -74.87
CA LYS A 295 -29.02 67.30 -76.23
C LYS A 295 -30.18 67.98 -76.98
N LYS A 296 -31.41 67.47 -76.86
CA LYS A 296 -32.62 68.10 -77.43
C LYS A 296 -32.90 69.46 -76.78
N ILE A 297 -32.76 69.58 -75.46
CA ILE A 297 -32.90 70.85 -74.73
C ILE A 297 -31.87 71.86 -75.23
N THR A 298 -30.58 71.51 -75.28
CA THR A 298 -29.52 72.43 -75.76
C THR A 298 -29.70 72.83 -77.23
N LEU A 299 -30.27 71.95 -78.08
CA LEU A 299 -30.65 72.30 -79.45
C LEU A 299 -31.83 73.29 -79.49
N CYS A 300 -32.86 73.07 -78.66
CA CYS A 300 -33.97 74.01 -78.50
C CYS A 300 -33.50 75.37 -77.95
N GLU A 301 -32.61 75.40 -76.95
CA GLU A 301 -32.02 76.62 -76.40
C GLU A 301 -31.21 77.37 -77.45
N LYS A 302 -30.38 76.68 -78.25
CA LYS A 302 -29.66 77.28 -79.39
C LYS A 302 -30.63 77.82 -80.44
N SER A 303 -31.73 77.13 -80.71
CA SER A 303 -32.78 77.62 -81.62
C SER A 303 -33.53 78.82 -81.06
N MET A 304 -33.78 78.86 -79.75
CA MET A 304 -34.41 80.00 -79.06
C MET A 304 -33.47 81.20 -79.00
N SER A 305 -32.17 80.99 -78.78
CA SER A 305 -31.14 82.03 -78.85
C SER A 305 -31.03 82.62 -80.26
N LYS A 306 -31.02 81.79 -81.32
CA LYS A 306 -31.11 82.28 -82.71
C LYS A 306 -32.37 83.10 -82.96
N LYS A 307 -33.55 82.60 -82.56
CA LYS A 307 -34.81 83.34 -82.72
C LYS A 307 -34.84 84.65 -81.91
N LYS A 308 -34.25 84.70 -80.71
CA LYS A 308 -34.04 85.95 -79.96
C LYS A 308 -33.14 86.91 -80.72
N LEU A 309 -31.97 86.48 -81.19
CA LEU A 309 -31.06 87.31 -81.99
C LEU A 309 -31.72 87.84 -83.27
N ASP A 310 -32.60 87.07 -83.92
CA ASP A 310 -33.33 87.53 -85.09
C ASP A 310 -34.46 88.52 -84.74
N ILE A 311 -35.10 88.37 -83.57
CA ILE A 311 -36.02 89.39 -83.01
C ILE A 311 -35.25 90.68 -82.69
N ASP A 312 -34.08 90.57 -82.03
CA ASP A 312 -33.24 91.69 -81.64
C ASP A 312 -32.66 92.43 -82.87
N LYS A 313 -32.45 91.75 -84.00
CA LYS A 313 -32.13 92.37 -85.31
C LYS A 313 -33.32 93.07 -85.96
N LYS A 314 -34.53 92.50 -85.83
CA LYS A 314 -35.79 93.09 -86.35
C LYS A 314 -36.21 94.34 -85.56
N GLN A 315 -35.83 94.43 -84.28
CA GLN A 315 -36.17 95.54 -83.41
C GLN A 315 -35.61 96.92 -83.87
N PRO A 316 -34.33 97.08 -84.26
CA PRO A 316 -33.82 98.32 -84.83
C PRO A 316 -34.37 98.62 -86.23
N GLU A 317 -34.70 97.61 -87.05
CA GLU A 317 -35.45 97.84 -88.31
C GLU A 317 -36.82 98.48 -88.01
N LEU A 318 -37.55 97.94 -87.03
CA LEU A 318 -38.86 98.43 -86.62
C LEU A 318 -38.79 99.83 -85.96
N LEU A 319 -37.70 100.14 -85.25
CA LEU A 319 -37.40 101.49 -84.76
C LEU A 319 -37.11 102.48 -85.91
N ARG A 320 -36.28 102.10 -86.90
CA ARG A 320 -36.02 102.93 -88.09
C ARG A 320 -37.29 103.19 -88.90
N LEU A 321 -38.16 102.18 -89.07
CA LEU A 321 -39.48 102.34 -89.70
C LEU A 321 -40.39 103.27 -88.89
N LYS A 322 -40.42 103.15 -87.55
CA LYS A 322 -41.16 104.09 -86.69
C LYS A 322 -40.63 105.53 -86.78
N GLU A 323 -39.31 105.73 -86.84
CA GLU A 323 -38.72 107.05 -87.08
C GLU A 323 -39.08 107.60 -88.46
N GLN A 324 -39.01 106.79 -89.52
CA GLN A 324 -39.40 107.20 -90.87
C GLN A 324 -40.87 107.62 -90.93
N ILE A 325 -41.77 106.85 -90.30
CA ILE A 325 -43.19 107.20 -90.17
C ILE A 325 -43.38 108.50 -89.37
N SER A 326 -42.61 108.72 -88.30
CA SER A 326 -42.62 109.97 -87.52
C SER A 326 -42.15 111.18 -88.35
N ARG A 327 -41.03 111.04 -89.08
CA ARG A 327 -40.51 112.07 -89.99
C ARG A 327 -41.50 112.39 -91.11
N LEU A 328 -42.12 111.38 -91.71
CA LEU A 328 -43.17 111.56 -92.73
C LEU A 328 -44.40 112.27 -92.17
N LYS A 329 -44.90 111.87 -90.98
CA LYS A 329 -46.00 112.58 -90.29
C LYS A 329 -45.65 114.05 -90.02
N SER A 330 -44.42 114.34 -89.59
CA SER A 330 -43.96 115.71 -89.38
C SER A 330 -43.94 116.52 -90.69
N LYS A 331 -43.45 115.90 -91.79
CA LYS A 331 -43.39 116.52 -93.11
C LYS A 331 -44.77 116.77 -93.73
N ILE A 332 -45.72 115.86 -93.53
CA ILE A 332 -47.13 116.07 -93.89
C ILE A 332 -47.71 117.24 -93.08
N LYS A 333 -47.38 117.35 -91.78
CA LYS A 333 -47.84 118.45 -90.93
C LYS A 333 -47.21 119.80 -91.30
N SER A 334 -45.99 119.85 -91.86
CA SER A 334 -45.41 121.08 -92.41
C SER A 334 -46.02 121.44 -93.76
N CYS A 335 -46.16 120.49 -94.69
CA CYS A 335 -46.81 120.74 -95.98
C CYS A 335 -48.25 121.25 -95.82
N ASN A 336 -49.05 120.69 -94.90
CA ASN A 336 -50.40 121.21 -94.65
C ASN A 336 -50.37 122.66 -94.13
N LYS A 337 -49.44 123.00 -93.22
CA LYS A 337 -49.26 124.40 -92.76
C LYS A 337 -48.80 125.34 -93.88
N GLU A 338 -48.02 124.87 -94.84
CA GLU A 338 -47.63 125.65 -96.02
C GLU A 338 -48.79 125.82 -97.00
N ILE A 339 -49.62 124.80 -97.20
CA ILE A 339 -50.85 124.87 -97.99
C ILE A 339 -51.85 125.86 -97.39
N ASP A 340 -52.05 125.83 -96.06
CA ASP A 340 -52.94 126.78 -95.39
C ASP A 340 -52.43 128.22 -95.50
N LYS A 341 -51.12 128.45 -95.31
CA LYS A 341 -50.50 129.77 -95.59
C LYS A 341 -50.69 130.21 -97.03
N LYS A 342 -50.52 129.30 -98.01
CA LYS A 342 -50.71 129.63 -99.43
C LYS A 342 -52.16 129.89 -99.81
N LYS A 343 -53.14 129.34 -99.08
CA LYS A 343 -54.56 129.74 -99.23
C LYS A 343 -54.81 131.15 -98.69
N ASP A 344 -54.27 131.49 -97.52
CA ASP A 344 -54.37 132.84 -96.96
C ASP A 344 -53.67 133.89 -97.84
N ASP A 345 -52.48 133.58 -98.36
CA ASP A 345 -51.77 134.44 -99.32
C ASP A 345 -52.59 134.60 -100.61
N ASN A 346 -53.20 133.53 -101.14
CA ASN A 346 -54.02 133.58 -102.35
C ASN A 346 -55.29 134.43 -102.18
N ASN A 347 -55.92 134.42 -101.00
CA ASN A 347 -57.06 135.30 -100.70
C ASN A 347 -56.63 136.78 -100.67
N LYS A 348 -55.49 137.11 -100.05
CA LYS A 348 -54.93 138.47 -100.08
C LYS A 348 -54.57 138.90 -101.50
N HIS A 349 -53.95 138.01 -102.29
CA HIS A 349 -53.65 138.29 -103.69
C HIS A 349 -54.89 138.50 -104.56
N LEU A 350 -56.06 137.94 -104.20
CA LEU A 350 -57.33 138.24 -104.88
C LEU A 350 -57.83 139.67 -104.60
N GLU A 351 -57.63 140.18 -103.39
CA GLU A 351 -57.95 141.57 -103.03
C GLU A 351 -56.94 142.54 -103.66
N GLU A 352 -55.64 142.20 -103.61
CA GLU A 352 -54.58 142.95 -104.27
C GLU A 352 -54.77 142.96 -105.81
N MET A 353 -55.25 141.87 -106.43
CA MET A 353 -55.51 141.81 -107.88
C MET A 353 -56.57 142.82 -108.35
N LYS A 354 -57.62 143.06 -107.56
CA LYS A 354 -58.63 144.09 -107.90
C LYS A 354 -58.03 145.50 -107.90
N ARG A 355 -57.04 145.74 -107.05
CA ARG A 355 -56.29 147.00 -106.96
C ARG A 355 -55.21 147.10 -108.04
N LEU A 356 -54.58 145.98 -108.38
CA LEU A 356 -53.57 145.90 -109.44
C LEU A 356 -54.17 145.96 -110.84
N GLN A 357 -55.43 145.58 -111.05
CA GLN A 357 -56.13 145.76 -112.33
C GLN A 357 -56.33 147.24 -112.71
N SER A 358 -56.34 148.18 -111.76
CA SER A 358 -56.30 149.62 -112.10
C SER A 358 -54.87 150.14 -112.32
N ALA A 359 -53.85 149.49 -111.75
CA ALA A 359 -52.44 149.87 -111.91
C ALA A 359 -51.77 149.25 -113.15
N LEU A 360 -52.29 148.12 -113.65
CA LEU A 360 -51.84 147.45 -114.88
C LEU A 360 -52.16 148.25 -116.16
N ALA A 361 -52.99 149.29 -116.09
CA ALA A 361 -53.15 150.25 -117.17
C ALA A 361 -51.93 151.17 -117.32
N ASP A 362 -51.25 151.50 -116.22
CA ASP A 362 -50.24 152.58 -116.17
C ASP A 362 -48.79 152.09 -116.38
N VAL A 363 -48.49 150.82 -116.13
CA VAL A 363 -47.09 150.31 -116.12
C VAL A 363 -46.79 149.27 -117.22
N THR A 364 -47.80 148.79 -117.93
CA THR A 364 -47.63 147.92 -119.12
C THR A 364 -46.94 148.67 -120.30
N SER A 365 -46.67 149.96 -120.16
CA SER A 365 -45.87 150.77 -121.09
C SER A 365 -44.35 150.72 -120.83
N ALA A 366 -43.89 150.01 -119.79
CA ALA A 366 -42.48 150.03 -119.39
C ALA A 366 -41.90 148.63 -119.16
N ILE A 367 -41.21 148.11 -120.18
CA ILE A 367 -40.02 147.23 -120.05
C ILE A 367 -40.37 145.85 -119.43
N GLU A 368 -40.70 144.79 -120.16
CA GLU A 368 -40.45 144.41 -121.57
C GLU A 368 -38.97 144.20 -121.98
N GLU A 369 -38.01 144.24 -121.04
CA GLU A 369 -36.62 143.86 -121.33
C GLU A 369 -36.03 142.90 -120.28
N LEU A 370 -35.24 141.93 -120.79
CA LEU A 370 -34.23 141.11 -120.09
C LEU A 370 -34.76 139.99 -119.16
N ASN A 371 -34.77 138.75 -119.68
CA ASN A 371 -33.74 137.70 -119.50
C ASN A 371 -33.82 136.99 -118.12
N GLU A 372 -34.17 135.71 -117.94
CA GLU A 372 -33.88 134.42 -118.62
C GLU A 372 -32.57 133.71 -118.15
N GLN A 373 -32.61 132.37 -117.96
CA GLN A 373 -31.52 131.36 -117.74
C GLN A 373 -30.95 131.21 -116.29
N GLY A 374 -30.42 130.08 -115.74
CA GLY A 374 -30.18 128.64 -116.10
C GLY A 374 -29.70 127.81 -114.84
N GLN A 375 -29.86 126.48 -114.65
CA GLN A 375 -29.06 125.24 -114.99
C GLN A 375 -27.63 125.03 -114.35
N ASP A 376 -27.07 123.83 -114.00
CA ASP A 376 -27.54 122.42 -113.69
C ASP A 376 -26.38 121.44 -113.21
N LYS A 377 -26.68 120.26 -112.57
CA LYS A 377 -25.85 119.02 -112.27
C LYS A 377 -24.62 119.06 -111.29
N GLY A 378 -24.02 117.96 -110.76
CA GLY A 378 -24.23 116.47 -110.75
C GLY A 378 -23.14 115.64 -109.96
N VAL A 379 -23.42 114.49 -109.28
CA VAL A 379 -23.11 113.04 -109.60
C VAL A 379 -22.00 112.33 -108.73
N LYS A 380 -21.92 110.96 -108.72
CA LYS A 380 -21.41 109.96 -107.71
C LYS A 380 -19.97 109.39 -107.87
N LEU A 381 -19.47 108.59 -106.90
CA LEU A 381 -18.41 107.54 -107.06
C LEU A 381 -18.41 106.39 -105.99
N GLN A 382 -17.65 105.29 -106.23
CA GLN A 382 -17.43 104.06 -105.40
C GLN A 382 -16.00 103.49 -105.57
N LEU A 383 -15.47 102.70 -104.61
CA LEU A 383 -14.34 101.71 -104.64
C LEU A 383 -14.20 101.08 -103.21
N ALA A 384 -13.36 100.11 -102.81
CA ALA A 384 -12.22 99.32 -103.38
C ALA A 384 -12.21 97.85 -102.82
N ASP A 385 -11.16 97.04 -103.09
CA ASP A 385 -11.07 95.57 -102.80
C ASP A 385 -9.85 95.14 -101.93
N ASP A 386 -9.02 96.08 -101.46
CA ASP A 386 -7.69 95.79 -100.88
C ASP A 386 -7.68 95.14 -99.48
N GLN A 387 -8.81 95.12 -98.76
CA GLN A 387 -8.85 94.77 -97.34
C GLN A 387 -8.75 93.25 -97.06
N VAL A 388 -8.90 92.41 -98.08
CA VAL A 388 -8.96 90.94 -97.90
C VAL A 388 -7.58 90.28 -97.85
N GLN A 389 -6.57 90.84 -98.53
CA GLN A 389 -5.23 90.25 -98.61
C GLN A 389 -4.45 90.38 -97.30
N GLU A 390 -4.65 91.49 -96.56
CA GLU A 390 -4.00 91.78 -95.28
C GLU A 390 -4.30 90.70 -94.21
N TYR A 391 -5.55 90.20 -94.18
CA TYR A 391 -6.02 89.22 -93.20
C TYR A 391 -5.27 87.87 -93.28
N HIS A 392 -5.00 87.39 -94.50
CA HIS A 392 -4.32 86.11 -94.69
C HIS A 392 -2.85 86.16 -94.23
N ARG A 393 -2.18 87.29 -94.44
CA ARG A 393 -0.79 87.52 -94.03
C ARG A 393 -0.61 87.49 -92.51
N ILE A 394 -1.55 88.10 -91.78
CA ILE A 394 -1.57 88.12 -90.31
C ILE A 394 -1.76 86.70 -89.73
N LYS A 395 -2.49 85.82 -90.43
CA LYS A 395 -2.79 84.46 -89.98
C LYS A 395 -1.58 83.52 -90.01
N GLU A 396 -0.74 83.59 -91.05
CA GLU A 396 0.49 82.80 -91.12
C GLU A 396 1.53 83.26 -90.09
N ASP A 397 1.65 84.57 -89.90
CA ASP A 397 2.55 85.20 -88.94
C ASP A 397 2.19 84.83 -87.49
N ALA A 398 0.89 84.73 -87.17
CA ALA A 398 0.40 84.18 -85.90
C ALA A 398 0.67 82.66 -85.73
N GLY A 399 0.64 81.90 -86.83
CA GLY A 399 0.97 80.47 -86.83
C GLY A 399 2.43 80.19 -86.48
N MET A 400 3.36 80.90 -87.13
CA MET A 400 4.80 80.75 -86.85
C MET A 400 5.18 81.19 -85.44
N ARG A 401 4.57 82.26 -84.91
CA ARG A 401 4.82 82.73 -83.52
C ARG A 401 4.31 81.79 -82.44
N THR A 402 3.33 80.93 -82.72
CA THR A 402 2.69 80.06 -81.71
C THR A 402 3.15 78.60 -81.75
N ALA A 403 4.02 78.22 -82.69
CA ALA A 403 4.55 76.85 -82.76
C ALA A 403 5.46 76.52 -81.56
N LYS A 404 6.52 77.31 -81.32
CA LYS A 404 7.48 77.08 -80.22
C LYS A 404 6.83 76.97 -78.84
N LEU A 405 5.90 77.89 -78.54
CA LEU A 405 5.14 77.91 -77.29
C LEU A 405 4.24 76.66 -77.11
N ARG A 406 3.92 75.95 -78.20
CA ARG A 406 3.11 74.72 -78.16
C ARG A 406 3.98 73.51 -77.88
N ASP A 407 5.18 73.46 -78.46
CA ASP A 407 6.18 72.41 -78.20
C ASP A 407 6.69 72.51 -76.75
N GLU A 408 7.00 73.73 -76.27
CA GLU A 408 7.36 74.01 -74.87
C GLU A 408 6.25 73.57 -73.90
N LYS A 409 4.98 73.80 -74.26
CA LYS A 409 3.84 73.32 -73.47
C LYS A 409 3.78 71.79 -73.42
N GLU A 410 4.01 71.08 -74.53
CA GLU A 410 3.94 69.62 -74.55
C GLU A 410 5.05 68.96 -73.70
N VAL A 411 6.21 69.60 -73.59
CA VAL A 411 7.28 69.17 -72.66
C VAL A 411 6.83 69.38 -71.20
N LEU A 412 6.35 70.57 -70.86
CA LEU A 412 5.86 70.88 -69.51
C LEU A 412 4.66 70.00 -69.10
N ASP A 413 3.74 69.71 -70.02
CA ASP A 413 2.61 68.80 -69.77
C ASP A 413 3.11 67.34 -69.50
N LYS A 414 4.25 66.91 -70.06
CA LYS A 414 4.86 65.59 -69.77
C LYS A 414 5.58 65.56 -68.42
N GLU A 415 6.35 66.60 -68.10
CA GLU A 415 7.01 66.75 -66.79
C GLU A 415 5.98 66.78 -65.66
N LEU A 416 4.91 67.59 -65.82
CA LEU A 416 3.81 67.68 -64.86
C LEU A 416 3.11 66.34 -64.62
N ASN A 417 2.90 65.52 -65.66
CA ASN A 417 2.30 64.19 -65.50
C ASN A 417 3.23 63.22 -64.76
N ALA A 418 4.54 63.26 -65.02
CA ALA A 418 5.51 62.45 -64.27
C ALA A 418 5.56 62.82 -62.78
N ASP A 419 5.51 64.12 -62.46
CA ASP A 419 5.44 64.61 -61.07
C ASP A 419 4.13 64.22 -60.38
N ILE A 420 3.00 64.19 -61.11
CA ILE A 420 1.71 63.73 -60.57
C ILE A 420 1.75 62.23 -60.23
N GLU A 421 2.33 61.39 -61.09
CA GLU A 421 2.50 59.96 -60.82
C GLU A 421 3.47 59.71 -59.66
N ALA A 422 4.61 60.42 -59.62
CA ALA A 422 5.57 60.35 -58.53
C ALA A 422 4.93 60.76 -57.18
N LYS A 423 4.14 61.83 -57.18
CA LYS A 423 3.38 62.28 -55.99
C LYS A 423 2.37 61.22 -55.54
N LYS A 424 1.60 60.64 -56.46
CA LYS A 424 0.60 59.59 -56.15
C LYS A 424 1.25 58.36 -55.50
N ASN A 425 2.39 57.90 -56.04
CA ASN A 425 3.16 56.82 -55.44
C ASN A 425 3.69 57.17 -54.04
N LEU A 426 4.07 58.43 -53.80
CA LEU A 426 4.47 58.90 -52.47
C LEU A 426 3.29 58.93 -51.48
N GLU A 427 2.10 59.37 -51.92
CA GLU A 427 0.88 59.40 -51.12
C GLU A 427 0.41 57.98 -50.76
N GLU A 428 0.46 57.03 -51.69
CA GLU A 428 0.16 55.61 -51.43
C GLU A 428 1.15 54.99 -50.43
N ASN A 429 2.47 55.25 -50.57
CA ASN A 429 3.48 54.82 -49.61
C ASN A 429 3.30 55.45 -48.22
N MET A 430 2.94 56.75 -48.14
CA MET A 430 2.61 57.39 -46.85
C MET A 430 1.36 56.77 -46.20
N GLN A 431 0.36 56.39 -46.99
CA GLN A 431 -0.86 55.76 -46.47
C GLN A 431 -0.57 54.35 -45.93
N GLN A 432 0.24 53.56 -46.64
CA GLN A 432 0.71 52.25 -46.16
C GLN A 432 1.53 52.38 -44.85
N LEU A 433 2.47 53.33 -44.79
CA LEU A 433 3.26 53.60 -43.58
C LEU A 433 2.39 54.03 -42.40
N ARG A 434 1.35 54.86 -42.62
CA ARG A 434 0.39 55.22 -41.57
C ARG A 434 -0.40 54.03 -41.06
N SER A 435 -0.96 53.21 -41.95
CA SER A 435 -1.68 51.99 -41.53
C SER A 435 -0.78 51.03 -40.73
N ARG A 436 0.51 50.94 -41.07
CA ARG A 436 1.50 50.14 -40.33
C ARG A 436 1.78 50.69 -38.93
N VAL A 437 1.79 52.02 -38.77
CA VAL A 437 1.94 52.68 -37.45
C VAL A 437 0.68 52.45 -36.60
N ASP A 438 -0.50 52.58 -37.20
CA ASP A 438 -1.78 52.34 -36.52
C ASP A 438 -1.89 50.88 -36.05
N GLU A 439 -1.55 49.90 -36.90
CA GLU A 439 -1.45 48.47 -36.57
C GLU A 439 -0.54 48.21 -35.36
N ILE A 440 0.68 48.76 -35.39
CA ILE A 440 1.67 48.58 -34.30
C ILE A 440 1.18 49.24 -33.00
N SER A 441 0.57 50.43 -33.08
CA SER A 441 0.03 51.12 -31.89
C SER A 441 -1.14 50.35 -31.25
N SER A 442 -1.97 49.70 -32.07
CA SER A 442 -3.04 48.81 -31.61
C SER A 442 -2.48 47.58 -30.90
N GLN A 443 -1.46 46.94 -31.49
CA GLN A 443 -0.77 45.80 -30.87
C GLN A 443 -0.08 46.18 -29.55
N GLU A 444 0.56 47.35 -29.48
CA GLU A 444 1.15 47.86 -28.24
C GLU A 444 0.08 48.08 -27.16
N SER A 445 -1.05 48.73 -27.51
CA SER A 445 -2.17 48.94 -26.58
C SER A 445 -2.77 47.63 -26.06
N GLU A 446 -2.93 46.63 -26.93
CA GLU A 446 -3.35 45.28 -26.53
C GLU A 446 -2.37 44.62 -25.57
N LEU A 447 -1.06 44.71 -25.86
CA LEU A 447 -0.01 44.12 -25.03
C LEU A 447 0.10 44.81 -23.67
N GLN A 448 0.02 46.14 -23.63
CA GLN A 448 -0.06 46.90 -22.37
C GLN A 448 -1.32 46.51 -21.57
N THR A 449 -2.46 46.31 -22.23
CA THR A 449 -3.71 45.87 -21.58
C THR A 449 -3.58 44.45 -21.03
N LYS A 450 -2.93 43.53 -21.76
CA LYS A 450 -2.62 42.16 -21.29
C LYS A 450 -1.64 42.18 -20.11
N LEU A 451 -0.59 42.98 -20.17
CA LEU A 451 0.39 43.17 -19.09
C LEU A 451 -0.28 43.70 -17.81
N ASN A 452 -1.12 44.74 -17.93
CA ASN A 452 -1.85 45.29 -16.79
C ASN A 452 -2.82 44.27 -16.17
N LYS A 453 -3.52 43.46 -16.98
CA LYS A 453 -4.36 42.34 -16.48
C LYS A 453 -3.54 41.31 -15.70
N ILE A 454 -2.36 40.95 -16.18
CA ILE A 454 -1.45 40.02 -15.49
C ILE A 454 -0.97 40.63 -14.17
N LEU A 455 -0.46 41.87 -14.18
CA LEU A 455 -0.02 42.57 -12.97
C LEU A 455 -1.13 42.67 -11.91
N HIS A 456 -2.39 42.86 -12.32
CA HIS A 456 -3.53 42.91 -11.42
C HIS A 456 -3.99 41.53 -10.91
N SER A 457 -3.54 40.43 -11.53
CA SER A 457 -3.83 39.05 -11.11
C SER A 457 -2.83 38.50 -10.09
N ILE A 458 -1.57 38.91 -10.17
CA ILE A 458 -0.50 38.51 -9.23
C ILE A 458 -0.89 38.67 -7.75
N PRO A 459 -1.28 39.87 -7.25
CA PRO A 459 -1.59 40.02 -5.83
C PRO A 459 -2.81 39.20 -5.38
N LYS A 460 -3.78 38.95 -6.27
CA LYS A 460 -4.92 38.06 -5.97
C LYS A 460 -4.47 36.63 -5.75
N HIS A 461 -3.55 36.13 -6.57
CA HIS A 461 -3.01 34.78 -6.41
C HIS A 461 -2.06 34.69 -5.22
N GLU A 462 -1.36 35.76 -4.84
CA GLU A 462 -0.58 35.83 -3.60
C GLU A 462 -1.48 35.81 -2.35
N ASP A 463 -2.62 36.53 -2.37
CA ASP A 463 -3.66 36.48 -1.33
C ASP A 463 -4.34 35.10 -1.25
N GLU A 464 -4.63 34.44 -2.38
CA GLU A 464 -5.14 33.08 -2.40
C GLU A 464 -4.12 32.08 -1.83
N LEU A 465 -2.85 32.22 -2.21
CA LEU A 465 -1.77 31.32 -1.80
C LEU A 465 -1.40 31.49 -0.31
N THR A 466 -1.53 32.69 0.25
CA THR A 466 -1.39 32.93 1.69
C THR A 466 -2.57 32.31 2.46
N ARG A 467 -3.82 32.51 2.03
CA ARG A 467 -5.01 31.84 2.62
C ARG A 467 -4.90 30.32 2.59
N LEU A 468 -4.51 29.75 1.45
CA LEU A 468 -4.28 28.30 1.29
C LEU A 468 -3.20 27.77 2.26
N ARG A 469 -2.13 28.54 2.50
CA ARG A 469 -1.09 28.20 3.49
C ARG A 469 -1.63 28.25 4.93
N GLU A 470 -2.44 29.24 5.26
CA GLU A 470 -3.07 29.32 6.59
C GLU A 470 -4.02 28.15 6.83
N ASP A 471 -4.88 27.82 5.87
CA ASP A 471 -5.84 26.72 6.00
C ASP A 471 -5.15 25.35 6.02
N HIS A 472 -4.10 25.15 5.22
CA HIS A 472 -3.25 23.97 5.35
C HIS A 472 -2.64 23.86 6.76
N ASN A 473 -2.18 24.96 7.35
CA ASN A 473 -1.64 24.98 8.72
C ASN A 473 -2.72 24.73 9.80
N LYS A 474 -3.96 25.19 9.59
CA LYS A 474 -5.11 24.87 10.47
C LYS A 474 -5.41 23.36 10.41
N ILE A 475 -5.59 22.81 9.21
CA ILE A 475 -5.87 21.39 8.98
C ILE A 475 -4.74 20.49 9.53
N ALA A 476 -3.48 20.90 9.39
CA ALA A 476 -2.35 20.17 9.94
C ALA A 476 -2.38 20.10 11.48
N LYS A 477 -2.69 21.22 12.16
CA LYS A 477 -2.86 21.27 13.62
C LYS A 477 -4.07 20.45 14.08
N GLU A 478 -5.19 20.54 13.38
CA GLU A 478 -6.39 19.74 13.66
C GLU A 478 -6.10 18.24 13.54
N ARG A 479 -5.44 17.81 12.45
CA ARG A 479 -5.01 16.43 12.23
C ARG A 479 -4.08 15.93 13.33
N GLN A 480 -3.12 16.75 13.78
CA GLN A 480 -2.25 16.41 14.91
C GLN A 480 -3.05 16.25 16.21
N SER A 481 -3.97 17.17 16.51
CA SER A 481 -4.82 17.11 17.70
C SER A 481 -5.77 15.89 17.68
N SER A 482 -6.29 15.53 16.51
CA SER A 482 -7.17 14.39 16.30
C SER A 482 -6.40 13.07 16.42
N GLY A 483 -5.18 13.01 15.88
CA GLY A 483 -4.27 11.87 16.07
C GLY A 483 -3.89 11.64 17.53
N ALA A 484 -3.62 12.71 18.28
CA ALA A 484 -3.38 12.63 19.72
C ALA A 484 -4.61 12.11 20.47
N LYS A 485 -5.81 12.67 20.20
CA LYS A 485 -7.08 12.18 20.77
C LYS A 485 -7.33 10.71 20.45
N TYR A 486 -7.08 10.28 19.22
CA TYR A 486 -7.22 8.88 18.81
C TYR A 486 -6.30 7.95 19.61
N LEU A 487 -5.03 8.31 19.79
CA LEU A 487 -4.09 7.53 20.60
C LEU A 487 -4.56 7.43 22.07
N THR A 488 -5.02 8.53 22.68
CA THR A 488 -5.55 8.52 24.05
C THR A 488 -6.85 7.71 24.17
N LEU A 489 -7.75 7.77 23.17
CA LEU A 489 -8.95 6.92 23.16
C LEU A 489 -8.58 5.44 23.00
N LYS A 490 -7.61 5.12 22.14
CA LYS A 490 -7.16 3.73 21.95
C LYS A 490 -6.58 3.15 23.24
N GLN A 491 -5.72 3.89 23.94
CA GLN A 491 -5.20 3.49 25.25
C GLN A 491 -6.34 3.19 26.24
N LYS A 492 -7.36 4.06 26.32
CA LYS A 492 -8.53 3.83 27.18
C LYS A 492 -9.36 2.60 26.78
N VAL A 493 -9.47 2.31 25.48
CA VAL A 493 -10.15 1.09 24.99
C VAL A 493 -9.36 -0.16 25.38
N ASP A 494 -8.03 -0.13 25.23
CA ASP A 494 -7.16 -1.24 25.62
C ASP A 494 -7.20 -1.46 27.15
N GLU A 495 -7.18 -0.39 27.96
CA GLU A 495 -7.39 -0.43 29.42
C GLU A 495 -8.75 -1.06 29.78
N ILE A 496 -9.84 -0.61 29.15
CA ILE A 496 -11.19 -1.15 29.40
C ILE A 496 -11.28 -2.63 28.99
N ASP A 497 -10.65 -3.05 27.89
CA ASP A 497 -10.66 -4.47 27.49
C ASP A 497 -9.87 -5.35 28.48
N THR A 498 -8.76 -4.86 29.06
CA THR A 498 -8.06 -5.59 30.13
C THR A 498 -8.93 -5.75 31.38
N GLN A 499 -9.55 -4.67 31.87
CA GLN A 499 -10.48 -4.72 33.00
C GLN A 499 -11.67 -5.65 32.73
N LEU A 500 -12.19 -5.65 31.49
CA LEU A 500 -13.33 -6.47 31.09
C LEU A 500 -12.94 -7.97 30.99
N ARG A 501 -11.69 -8.29 30.64
CA ARG A 501 -11.14 -9.66 30.71
C ARG A 501 -10.98 -10.13 32.16
N GLU A 502 -10.46 -9.29 33.05
CA GLU A 502 -10.34 -9.59 34.48
C GLU A 502 -11.71 -9.86 35.12
N LEU A 503 -12.68 -8.97 34.88
CA LEU A 503 -14.06 -9.14 35.36
C LEU A 503 -14.74 -10.39 34.78
N LYS A 504 -14.47 -10.74 33.52
CA LYS A 504 -14.95 -12.01 32.92
C LYS A 504 -14.32 -13.23 33.59
N ALA A 505 -13.02 -13.20 33.89
CA ALA A 505 -12.35 -14.29 34.59
C ALA A 505 -12.96 -14.51 35.99
N VAL A 506 -13.12 -13.44 36.77
CA VAL A 506 -13.77 -13.45 38.08
C VAL A 506 -15.23 -13.94 37.99
N LYS A 507 -15.99 -13.50 36.98
CA LYS A 507 -17.37 -13.98 36.76
C LYS A 507 -17.41 -15.48 36.43
N HIS A 508 -16.52 -15.98 35.58
CA HIS A 508 -16.45 -17.40 35.25
C HIS A 508 -15.93 -18.27 36.40
N GLU A 509 -15.14 -17.74 37.32
CA GLU A 509 -14.78 -18.41 38.57
C GLU A 509 -15.99 -18.47 39.52
N SER A 510 -16.65 -17.33 39.77
CA SER A 510 -17.86 -17.24 40.60
C SER A 510 -19.03 -18.12 40.09
N GLU A 511 -19.26 -18.18 38.77
CA GLU A 511 -20.26 -19.07 38.17
C GLU A 511 -19.89 -20.56 38.30
N ARG A 512 -18.60 -20.91 38.28
CA ARG A 512 -18.14 -22.28 38.52
C ARG A 512 -18.37 -22.66 39.98
N ASP A 513 -18.00 -21.81 40.93
CA ASP A 513 -18.19 -22.03 42.36
C ASP A 513 -19.66 -22.18 42.75
N ALA A 514 -20.53 -21.34 42.17
CA ALA A 514 -21.98 -21.41 42.38
C ALA A 514 -22.55 -22.76 41.92
N ARG A 515 -22.23 -23.18 40.69
CA ARG A 515 -22.63 -24.49 40.13
C ARG A 515 -22.05 -25.66 40.93
N PHE A 516 -20.84 -25.51 41.45
CA PHE A 516 -20.18 -26.53 42.28
C PHE A 516 -20.90 -26.69 43.63
N SER A 517 -21.23 -25.59 44.31
CA SER A 517 -22.01 -25.62 45.57
C SER A 517 -23.42 -26.19 45.36
N GLU A 518 -24.08 -25.87 44.26
CA GLU A 518 -25.38 -26.45 43.89
C GLU A 518 -25.29 -27.96 43.61
N THR A 519 -24.24 -28.39 42.91
CA THR A 519 -23.95 -29.81 42.65
C THR A 519 -23.78 -30.59 43.96
N VAL A 520 -22.98 -30.09 44.91
CA VAL A 520 -22.74 -30.77 46.18
C VAL A 520 -23.99 -30.75 47.08
N LYS A 521 -24.80 -29.70 47.05
CA LYS A 521 -26.11 -29.68 47.73
C LYS A 521 -27.06 -30.74 47.16
N SER A 522 -27.00 -30.99 45.85
CA SER A 522 -27.80 -32.02 45.19
C SER A 522 -27.31 -33.43 45.54
N LEU A 523 -25.99 -33.67 45.52
CA LEU A 523 -25.38 -34.93 45.99
C LEU A 523 -25.76 -35.23 47.44
N LYS A 524 -25.69 -34.24 48.34
CA LYS A 524 -26.06 -34.37 49.76
C LYS A 524 -27.55 -34.66 50.01
N ARG A 525 -28.43 -34.36 49.05
CA ARG A 525 -29.86 -34.73 49.11
C ARG A 525 -30.13 -36.15 48.60
N LEU A 526 -29.34 -36.61 47.63
CA LEU A 526 -29.52 -37.91 46.97
C LEU A 526 -28.81 -39.05 47.71
N PHE A 527 -27.65 -38.76 48.31
CA PHE A 527 -26.80 -39.73 48.99
C PHE A 527 -26.55 -39.29 50.44
N PRO A 528 -27.12 -39.98 51.46
CA PRO A 528 -27.01 -39.55 52.86
C PRO A 528 -25.57 -39.63 53.41
N GLY A 529 -24.73 -40.51 52.86
CA GLY A 529 -23.31 -40.65 53.22
C GLY A 529 -22.39 -39.56 52.63
N VAL A 530 -22.91 -38.38 52.25
CA VAL A 530 -22.14 -37.23 51.73
C VAL A 530 -22.13 -36.10 52.77
N HIS A 531 -20.99 -35.87 53.42
CA HIS A 531 -20.87 -34.89 54.50
C HIS A 531 -20.83 -33.45 53.96
N GLY A 532 -20.09 -33.20 52.86
CA GLY A 532 -19.96 -31.87 52.24
C GLY A 532 -18.56 -31.60 51.67
N ARG A 533 -18.32 -30.34 51.26
CA ARG A 533 -16.99 -29.89 50.78
C ARG A 533 -16.06 -29.56 51.93
N MET A 534 -14.75 -29.73 51.75
CA MET A 534 -13.76 -29.34 52.77
C MET A 534 -13.88 -27.85 53.16
N THR A 535 -14.11 -26.95 52.20
CA THR A 535 -14.41 -25.52 52.43
C THR A 535 -15.60 -25.22 53.36
N GLU A 536 -16.58 -26.12 53.43
CA GLU A 536 -17.78 -25.97 54.28
C GLU A 536 -17.61 -26.64 55.65
N LEU A 537 -16.77 -27.68 55.71
CA LEU A 537 -16.54 -28.54 56.88
C LEU A 537 -15.36 -28.08 57.75
N CYS A 538 -14.40 -27.35 57.18
CA CYS A 538 -13.22 -26.82 57.86
C CYS A 538 -13.28 -25.30 58.01
N ARG A 539 -13.04 -24.78 59.22
CA ARG A 539 -12.95 -23.33 59.48
C ARG A 539 -11.61 -22.99 60.13
N PRO A 540 -10.79 -22.08 59.60
CA PRO A 540 -9.58 -21.64 60.28
C PRO A 540 -9.91 -20.96 61.62
N SER A 541 -9.19 -21.32 62.69
CA SER A 541 -9.41 -20.75 64.03
C SER A 541 -9.19 -19.23 64.11
N GLN A 542 -8.40 -18.68 63.19
CA GLN A 542 -8.16 -17.24 63.08
C GLN A 542 -8.14 -16.81 61.61
N LYS A 543 -8.73 -15.64 61.31
CA LYS A 543 -8.76 -15.08 59.95
C LYS A 543 -7.37 -14.91 59.32
N LYS A 544 -6.32 -14.65 60.13
CA LYS A 544 -4.95 -14.49 59.63
C LYS A 544 -4.40 -15.72 58.90
N TYR A 545 -4.88 -16.91 59.25
CA TYR A 545 -4.42 -18.17 58.66
C TYR A 545 -5.26 -18.65 57.47
N ASN A 546 -6.33 -17.93 57.08
CA ASN A 546 -7.25 -18.39 56.04
C ASN A 546 -6.53 -18.66 54.70
N LEU A 547 -5.66 -17.74 54.27
CA LEU A 547 -4.85 -17.91 53.06
C LEU A 547 -3.91 -19.11 53.16
N ALA A 548 -3.25 -19.28 54.31
CA ALA A 548 -2.34 -20.41 54.56
C ALA A 548 -3.08 -21.76 54.51
N VAL A 549 -4.31 -21.84 55.05
CA VAL A 549 -5.15 -23.05 54.99
C VAL A 549 -5.61 -23.36 53.56
N THR A 550 -6.07 -22.35 52.80
CA THR A 550 -6.47 -22.55 51.39
C THR A 550 -5.31 -23.04 50.54
N VAL A 551 -4.13 -22.43 50.66
CA VAL A 551 -2.91 -22.88 49.97
C VAL A 551 -2.47 -24.26 50.47
N ALA A 552 -2.64 -24.57 51.76
CA ALA A 552 -2.29 -25.86 52.34
C ALA A 552 -3.11 -27.01 51.75
N MET A 553 -4.44 -26.87 51.73
CA MET A 553 -5.36 -27.86 51.18
C MET A 553 -5.29 -27.94 49.65
N GLY A 554 -5.12 -26.80 48.97
CA GLY A 554 -4.98 -26.73 47.51
C GLY A 554 -6.09 -27.48 46.79
N LYS A 555 -5.72 -28.51 46.00
CA LYS A 555 -6.67 -29.38 45.28
C LYS A 555 -7.68 -30.14 46.17
N PHE A 556 -7.43 -30.22 47.49
CA PHE A 556 -8.34 -30.86 48.44
C PHE A 556 -9.34 -29.88 49.09
N MET A 557 -9.24 -28.58 48.81
CA MET A 557 -10.18 -27.57 49.31
C MET A 557 -11.60 -27.82 48.77
N ASP A 558 -11.71 -28.12 47.47
CA ASP A 558 -12.96 -28.49 46.80
C ASP A 558 -13.28 -29.99 46.85
N ALA A 559 -12.53 -30.78 47.61
CA ALA A 559 -12.83 -32.20 47.75
C ALA A 559 -14.10 -32.42 48.60
N VAL A 560 -14.91 -33.38 48.17
CA VAL A 560 -16.15 -33.78 48.84
C VAL A 560 -15.87 -34.97 49.74
N VAL A 561 -16.19 -34.85 51.03
CA VAL A 561 -16.03 -35.92 52.01
C VAL A 561 -17.26 -36.81 52.01
N VAL A 562 -17.03 -38.11 51.87
CA VAL A 562 -18.06 -39.16 51.86
C VAL A 562 -17.74 -40.22 52.90
N GLU A 563 -18.74 -40.96 53.35
CA GLU A 563 -18.58 -42.01 54.36
C GLU A 563 -17.81 -43.22 53.78
N ASP A 564 -18.31 -43.76 52.67
CA ASP A 564 -17.84 -44.99 52.03
C ASP A 564 -17.34 -44.82 50.59
N GLU A 565 -16.48 -45.75 50.16
CA GLU A 565 -15.99 -45.83 48.78
C GLU A 565 -17.10 -46.21 47.78
N SER A 566 -18.10 -46.99 48.20
CA SER A 566 -19.32 -47.29 47.42
C SER A 566 -20.08 -46.01 47.10
N THR A 567 -20.43 -45.23 48.13
CA THR A 567 -21.10 -43.93 48.02
C THR A 567 -20.31 -42.96 47.13
N GLY A 568 -18.98 -42.95 47.23
CA GLY A 568 -18.10 -42.19 46.33
C GLY A 568 -18.21 -42.62 44.85
N LYS A 569 -18.23 -43.94 44.57
CA LYS A 569 -18.40 -44.48 43.21
C LYS A 569 -19.78 -44.17 42.63
N GLU A 570 -20.83 -44.23 43.44
CA GLU A 570 -22.20 -43.85 43.04
C GLU A 570 -22.32 -42.35 42.73
N CYS A 571 -21.73 -41.49 43.56
CA CYS A 571 -21.63 -40.05 43.29
C CYS A 571 -20.88 -39.77 41.97
N ILE A 572 -19.78 -40.47 41.70
CA ILE A 572 -19.04 -40.35 40.43
C ILE A 572 -19.89 -40.82 39.24
N LYS A 573 -20.68 -41.89 39.40
CA LYS A 573 -21.59 -42.38 38.35
C LYS A 573 -22.67 -41.34 38.04
N TYR A 574 -23.31 -40.78 39.08
CA TYR A 574 -24.31 -39.71 38.95
C TYR A 574 -23.74 -38.46 38.28
N LEU A 575 -22.53 -38.01 38.65
CA LEU A 575 -21.85 -36.89 37.98
C LEU A 575 -21.62 -37.15 36.48
N LYS A 576 -21.25 -38.38 36.10
CA LYS A 576 -21.09 -38.76 34.68
C LYS A 576 -22.41 -38.78 33.92
N GLU A 577 -23.47 -39.30 34.53
CA GLU A 577 -24.83 -39.34 33.94
C GLU A 577 -25.37 -37.92 33.71
N GLN A 578 -25.15 -36.99 34.66
CA GLN A 578 -25.53 -35.58 34.55
C GLN A 578 -24.52 -34.71 33.77
N ARG A 579 -23.44 -35.29 33.23
CA ARG A 579 -22.34 -34.60 32.52
C ARG A 579 -21.70 -33.45 33.30
N LEU A 580 -21.63 -33.58 34.63
CA LEU A 580 -21.05 -32.58 35.52
C LEU A 580 -19.52 -32.76 35.61
N PRO A 581 -18.77 -31.70 35.98
CA PRO A 581 -17.30 -31.77 36.09
C PRO A 581 -16.83 -32.85 37.07
N PRO A 582 -15.69 -33.53 36.81
CA PRO A 582 -15.15 -34.52 37.72
C PRO A 582 -14.75 -33.86 39.05
N GLN A 583 -15.13 -34.49 40.17
CA GLN A 583 -14.82 -34.01 41.53
C GLN A 583 -13.92 -35.01 42.26
N THR A 584 -13.14 -34.51 43.22
CA THR A 584 -12.33 -35.34 44.12
C THR A 584 -13.18 -35.76 45.31
N PHE A 585 -13.32 -37.07 45.54
CA PHE A 585 -14.04 -37.61 46.70
C PHE A 585 -13.06 -38.22 47.71
N ILE A 586 -13.33 -38.01 49.00
CA ILE A 586 -12.51 -38.50 50.12
C ILE A 586 -13.37 -39.40 51.03
N PRO A 587 -13.21 -40.75 50.96
CA PRO A 587 -13.99 -41.69 51.77
C PRO A 587 -13.43 -41.87 53.19
N LEU A 588 -14.22 -41.62 54.23
CA LEU A 588 -13.79 -41.65 55.63
C LEU A 588 -13.39 -43.05 56.14
N GLN A 589 -14.04 -44.11 55.64
CA GLN A 589 -13.75 -45.48 56.09
C GLN A 589 -12.47 -46.07 55.48
N SER A 590 -12.22 -45.85 54.18
CA SER A 590 -11.09 -46.48 53.46
C SER A 590 -9.81 -45.63 53.37
N ILE A 591 -9.83 -44.38 53.83
CA ILE A 591 -8.67 -43.48 53.80
C ILE A 591 -7.53 -43.95 54.72
N ARG A 592 -6.34 -44.09 54.15
CA ARG A 592 -5.10 -44.38 54.90
C ARG A 592 -4.38 -43.07 55.21
N VAL A 593 -4.46 -42.66 56.47
CA VAL A 593 -3.72 -41.49 56.98
C VAL A 593 -2.39 -41.91 57.59
N LYS A 594 -1.37 -41.05 57.44
CA LYS A 594 -0.16 -41.12 58.27
C LYS A 594 -0.45 -40.36 59.57
N PRO A 595 -0.09 -40.90 60.76
CA PRO A 595 -0.28 -40.17 62.01
C PRO A 595 0.60 -38.91 62.03
N ILE A 596 0.13 -37.87 62.72
CA ILE A 596 0.87 -36.61 62.88
C ILE A 596 2.18 -36.89 63.61
N THR A 597 3.28 -36.34 63.09
CA THR A 597 4.57 -36.44 63.77
C THR A 597 4.61 -35.47 64.95
N GLU A 598 4.31 -35.97 66.14
CA GLU A 598 4.07 -35.14 67.34
C GLU A 598 5.26 -34.25 67.76
N ARG A 599 6.49 -34.63 67.37
CA ARG A 599 7.71 -33.79 67.49
C ARG A 599 7.56 -32.40 66.83
N LEU A 600 6.72 -32.29 65.81
CA LEU A 600 6.44 -31.02 65.11
C LEU A 600 5.66 -30.02 65.97
N ARG A 601 4.97 -30.46 67.04
CA ARG A 601 4.33 -29.57 68.04
C ARG A 601 5.33 -28.97 69.03
N THR A 602 6.53 -29.54 69.13
CA THR A 602 7.60 -29.09 70.06
C THR A 602 8.67 -28.22 69.40
N LEU A 603 8.50 -27.89 68.11
CA LEU A 603 9.31 -26.88 67.43
C LEU A 603 8.99 -25.49 68.01
N GLY A 604 9.92 -24.90 68.76
CA GLY A 604 9.77 -23.55 69.29
C GLY A 604 9.82 -22.48 68.20
N GLY A 605 9.06 -21.39 68.36
CA GLY A 605 9.00 -20.26 67.42
C GLY A 605 7.56 -19.87 67.09
N SER A 606 7.33 -19.31 65.89
CA SER A 606 5.98 -19.01 65.38
C SER A 606 5.34 -20.16 64.58
N ALA A 607 6.01 -21.31 64.50
CA ALA A 607 5.57 -22.47 63.73
C ALA A 607 4.43 -23.23 64.42
N GLN A 608 3.33 -23.48 63.70
CA GLN A 608 2.19 -24.27 64.16
C GLN A 608 1.80 -25.30 63.09
N LEU A 609 1.27 -26.46 63.49
CA LEU A 609 0.68 -27.41 62.53
C LEU A 609 -0.63 -26.83 61.99
N ILE A 610 -0.80 -26.85 60.67
CA ILE A 610 -2.04 -26.36 60.05
C ILE A 610 -3.26 -27.18 60.50
N PHE A 611 -3.06 -28.46 60.80
CA PHE A 611 -4.09 -29.32 61.42
C PHE A 611 -4.61 -28.75 62.75
N ASP A 612 -3.73 -28.26 63.64
CA ASP A 612 -4.10 -27.68 64.94
C ASP A 612 -4.72 -26.27 64.80
N VAL A 613 -4.57 -25.64 63.63
CA VAL A 613 -5.12 -24.31 63.31
C VAL A 613 -6.55 -24.40 62.74
N ILE A 614 -7.00 -25.56 62.26
CA ILE A 614 -8.33 -25.74 61.66
C ILE A 614 -9.32 -26.28 62.70
N GLN A 615 -10.51 -25.70 62.74
CA GLN A 615 -11.68 -26.21 63.45
C GLN A 615 -12.49 -27.10 62.51
N PHE A 616 -12.70 -28.34 62.91
CA PHE A 616 -13.45 -29.36 62.18
C PHE A 616 -14.14 -30.31 63.18
N ASP A 617 -15.16 -31.04 62.73
CA ASP A 617 -15.81 -32.08 63.54
C ASP A 617 -14.92 -33.33 63.64
N ARG A 618 -14.84 -33.95 64.83
CA ARG A 618 -13.96 -35.08 65.13
C ARG A 618 -14.22 -36.31 64.25
N ALA A 619 -15.43 -36.46 63.71
CA ALA A 619 -15.73 -37.48 62.70
C ALA A 619 -14.90 -37.34 61.40
N LEU A 620 -14.44 -36.12 61.09
CA LEU A 620 -13.74 -35.77 59.85
C LEU A 620 -12.21 -35.75 60.00
N GLU A 621 -11.70 -36.06 61.19
CA GLU A 621 -10.27 -35.97 61.56
C GLU A 621 -9.35 -36.63 60.51
N LYS A 622 -9.72 -37.83 60.04
CA LYS A 622 -8.97 -38.55 59.00
C LYS A 622 -8.91 -37.81 57.66
N ALA A 623 -10.02 -37.19 57.23
CA ALA A 623 -10.07 -36.47 55.95
C ALA A 623 -9.22 -35.20 55.99
N VAL A 624 -9.24 -34.46 57.11
CA VAL A 624 -8.40 -33.27 57.33
C VAL A 624 -6.92 -33.66 57.42
N LEU A 625 -6.58 -34.73 58.14
CA LEU A 625 -5.21 -35.23 58.25
C LEU A 625 -4.65 -35.66 56.88
N TYR A 626 -5.46 -36.27 56.02
CA TYR A 626 -5.05 -36.63 54.66
C TYR A 626 -4.84 -35.40 53.75
N ALA A 627 -5.71 -34.40 53.84
CA ALA A 627 -5.64 -33.18 53.03
C ALA A 627 -4.46 -32.27 53.41
N VAL A 628 -4.16 -32.15 54.71
CA VAL A 628 -3.15 -31.22 55.25
C VAL A 628 -1.82 -31.90 55.56
N GLY A 629 -1.84 -33.14 56.04
CA GLY A 629 -0.66 -33.88 56.48
C GLY A 629 0.17 -33.14 57.54
N ASN A 630 1.48 -33.40 57.54
CA ASN A 630 2.46 -32.72 58.41
C ASN A 630 2.84 -31.31 57.88
N THR A 631 1.87 -30.50 57.39
CA THR A 631 2.14 -29.14 56.93
C THR A 631 2.23 -28.17 58.11
N LEU A 632 3.32 -27.40 58.18
CA LEU A 632 3.51 -26.31 59.14
C LEU A 632 3.14 -24.94 58.54
N VAL A 633 2.63 -24.04 59.37
CA VAL A 633 2.46 -22.60 59.08
C VAL A 633 3.37 -21.78 59.98
N CYS A 634 4.10 -20.82 59.42
CA CYS A 634 5.01 -19.93 60.16
C CYS A 634 4.70 -18.44 59.86
N ASP A 635 4.81 -17.57 60.87
CA ASP A 635 4.56 -16.13 60.71
C ASP A 635 5.78 -15.35 60.18
N LYS A 636 7.00 -15.94 60.16
CA LYS A 636 8.21 -15.33 59.54
C LYS A 636 8.80 -16.17 58.40
N LEU A 637 9.29 -15.50 57.35
CA LEU A 637 9.86 -16.14 56.16
C LEU A 637 11.17 -16.89 56.46
N ASP A 638 12.02 -16.30 57.31
CA ASP A 638 13.33 -16.89 57.65
C ASP A 638 13.18 -18.14 58.52
N GLU A 639 12.16 -18.16 59.40
CA GLU A 639 11.76 -19.36 60.15
C GLU A 639 11.27 -20.47 59.18
N ALA A 640 10.44 -20.12 58.19
CA ALA A 640 9.95 -21.07 57.18
C ALA A 640 11.07 -21.64 56.28
N LYS A 641 12.05 -20.81 55.87
CA LYS A 641 13.23 -21.25 55.10
C LYS A 641 14.13 -22.17 55.93
N THR A 642 14.38 -21.83 57.20
CA THR A 642 15.23 -22.64 58.09
C THR A 642 14.62 -24.03 58.33
N LEU A 643 13.31 -24.09 58.54
CA LEU A 643 12.59 -25.35 58.77
C LEU A 643 12.51 -26.25 57.52
N SER A 644 12.39 -25.68 56.32
CA SER A 644 12.30 -26.45 55.06
C SER A 644 13.66 -26.98 54.55
N TRP A 645 14.78 -26.36 54.95
CA TRP A 645 16.14 -26.73 54.50
C TRP A 645 16.98 -27.48 55.54
N SER A 646 16.49 -27.65 56.77
CA SER A 646 17.15 -28.48 57.79
C SER A 646 17.10 -29.99 57.45
N GLY A 647 17.90 -30.81 58.15
CA GLY A 647 18.26 -32.18 57.73
C GLY A 647 17.12 -33.19 57.56
N GLU A 648 15.94 -32.91 58.10
CA GLU A 648 14.69 -33.59 57.74
C GLU A 648 13.83 -32.60 56.94
N ARG A 649 13.58 -32.89 55.65
CA ARG A 649 12.81 -31.99 54.77
C ARG A 649 11.33 -31.96 55.17
N TYR A 650 10.95 -30.95 55.93
CA TYR A 650 9.57 -30.68 56.31
C TYR A 650 8.87 -29.73 55.34
N LYS A 651 7.60 -30.01 54.99
CA LYS A 651 6.76 -29.09 54.21
C LYS A 651 6.32 -27.90 55.08
N GLY A 652 7.19 -26.92 55.20
CA GLY A 652 6.93 -25.63 55.85
C GLY A 652 6.31 -24.64 54.87
N ARG A 653 5.16 -24.05 55.23
CA ARG A 653 4.51 -22.99 54.43
C ARG A 653 4.50 -21.67 55.20
N TYR A 654 4.69 -20.59 54.46
CA TYR A 654 4.77 -19.25 55.02
C TYR A 654 3.42 -18.52 54.93
N CYS A 655 3.04 -17.75 55.95
CA CYS A 655 1.79 -16.98 55.97
C CYS A 655 1.63 -15.95 54.83
N ARG A 656 2.70 -15.65 54.07
CA ARG A 656 2.68 -14.70 52.95
C ARG A 656 3.34 -15.29 51.69
N TRP A 657 2.49 -15.87 50.84
CA TRP A 657 2.71 -16.14 49.40
C TRP A 657 3.73 -17.19 48.95
N ASP A 658 4.74 -17.58 49.73
CA ASP A 658 5.69 -18.60 49.29
C ASP A 658 5.33 -20.03 49.74
N THR A 659 5.31 -20.97 48.78
CA THR A 659 5.20 -22.42 49.01
C THR A 659 6.56 -23.06 48.77
N PHE A 660 7.12 -23.69 49.81
CA PHE A 660 8.31 -24.53 49.71
C PHE A 660 7.87 -25.99 49.82
N ASP A 661 8.09 -26.79 48.77
CA ASP A 661 7.44 -28.08 48.54
C ASP A 661 8.39 -29.28 48.66
#